data_AF-A0A7K1S628-F1
#
_entry.id   AF-A0A7K1S628-F1
#
_cell.length_a   1.000
_cell.length_b   1.000
_cell.length_c   1.000
_cell.angle_alpha   90.00
_cell.angle_beta   90.00
_cell.angle_gamma   90.00
#
_symmetry.space_group_name_H-M   'P 1'
#
loop_
_entity.id
_entity.type
_entity.pdbx_description
1 polymer ?
#
loop_
_entity_poly.entity_id
_entity_poly.type
_entity_poly.pdbx_seq_one_letter_code
_entity_poly.pdbx_strand_id
1 'polypeptide(L)'
;MSTFVVHQALFGQDDSWGFGLLSTTHPNQSLVRRMGNSTDLIEQVPDQVSWQPTLRGRKWNEYYLLFKTYPDSSIGMRPGRVFSHVLIIESVNLPTVSNLRPLLDLLPIQLNKDIVLDPVSVAPSLPQQIDITPRLGYMLQQYVSPTRSGPLIWAGQYGFEEAIVLLWQAIDDREREQLSFNIGFMPTQLRNPADRLQLVSVPQSLLDRWRPNFTVIDINASHTNLNELEAFLAGDFNNCPNLSFILKELGIDSRSLNDLDALYRVASIASNITGASLQEILALASVIHYYKPSENSAKQIKDRIIVRLKHLISNDETGNLARLGSLKNNSLSAVDLSTIATAITTRLIELMLLGLDSQLLSIITQWPNEPSRTWWRTSLLAALENIFSKWTAGSERIVFGLWSQPFESVNDFFDLLPDTERIESSLLSALPDSLPSKAWETGIKLAQVEHWLRLHLACLLKLFNLQDALKKHLEIDVSSTYMAALQLARDQQNPLEFIDAAITLEEGRLIELAGQLCNSDPDLLKNLDITKNGWQKVWLSSVGSEGNLWNSLKQPNQITESIFDHLIAGGQVLPELIKKISMSTQADLRAYSNRSTLWPLLDKNNRERFLLATATGLLTHEKPEDSSYHLEPELIEVFSRDNFFAHVIANPTISLGRLVTYIDRFKLAEANIVKYIQTYNGRSESGDIVALGQLIHRNRWTTAAEQVVNLARRISAFKQAIPFCIDLLSRYNRVKVYFYFGDLLQALPTTVDIRSDWWSTLLEEAKLVYPDGPRQNGIWSDSGGKDHVVKVSVNGGEQWNDLLSGIRRGRFSVSIDSLLAVMIEDSPRNETFKMLQQTISNAR
;
A
#
# COMPACT_ATOMS: atom_id res chain seq x y z
N MET A 1 7.55 -11.56 81.11
CA MET A 1 7.17 -10.22 80.61
C MET A 1 7.51 -9.21 81.70
N SER A 2 8.15 -8.09 81.36
CA SER A 2 8.50 -7.05 82.32
C SER A 2 7.26 -6.25 82.73
N THR A 3 7.06 -6.03 84.03
CA THR A 3 6.07 -5.11 84.58
C THR A 3 6.47 -3.66 84.27
N PHE A 4 5.50 -2.75 84.17
CA PHE A 4 5.74 -1.31 84.02
C PHE A 4 5.12 -0.53 85.19
N VAL A 5 5.64 0.66 85.46
CA VAL A 5 5.18 1.49 86.58
C VAL A 5 4.09 2.45 86.11
N VAL A 6 2.99 2.49 86.85
CA VAL A 6 1.91 3.47 86.72
C VAL A 6 1.98 4.45 87.87
N HIS A 7 2.10 5.73 87.56
CA HIS A 7 2.06 6.80 88.56
C HIS A 7 0.62 7.27 88.78
N GLN A 8 0.36 7.82 89.96
CA GLN A 8 -0.97 8.27 90.36
C GLN A 8 -0.94 9.77 90.70
N ALA A 9 -2.06 10.46 90.53
CA ALA A 9 -2.24 11.84 90.94
C ALA A 9 -3.70 12.14 91.32
N LEU A 10 -3.89 13.01 92.32
CA LEU A 10 -5.20 13.55 92.70
C LEU A 10 -5.27 15.01 92.30
N PHE A 11 -6.36 15.38 91.64
CA PHE A 11 -6.68 16.77 91.30
C PHE A 11 -8.03 17.17 91.89
N GLY A 12 -8.15 18.41 92.33
CA GLY A 12 -9.37 18.95 92.93
C GLY A 12 -9.18 20.41 93.34
N GLN A 13 -10.04 20.92 94.22
CA GLN A 13 -9.90 22.28 94.71
C GLN A 13 -8.63 22.42 95.57
N ASP A 14 -7.71 23.29 95.16
CA ASP A 14 -6.48 23.60 95.90
C ASP A 14 -6.64 24.79 96.86
N ASP A 15 -5.57 25.13 97.58
CA ASP A 15 -5.55 26.25 98.55
C ASP A 15 -5.84 27.62 97.92
N SER A 16 -5.68 27.75 96.59
CA SER A 16 -6.00 28.97 95.84
C SER A 16 -7.46 29.03 95.39
N TRP A 17 -8.29 28.08 95.83
CA TRP A 17 -9.68 27.88 95.39
C TRP A 17 -9.80 27.58 93.88
N GLY A 18 -8.70 27.19 93.22
CA GLY A 18 -8.64 26.75 91.83
C GLY A 18 -8.70 25.23 91.71
N PHE A 19 -8.83 24.70 90.49
CA PHE A 19 -8.64 23.27 90.24
C PHE A 19 -7.14 23.01 90.04
N GLY A 20 -6.54 22.24 90.94
CA GLY A 20 -5.09 22.06 91.02
C GLY A 20 -4.67 20.66 91.45
N LEU A 21 -3.36 20.41 91.42
CA LEU A 21 -2.76 19.15 91.87
C LEU A 21 -2.74 19.09 93.40
N LEU A 22 -3.34 18.05 93.97
CA LEU A 22 -3.39 17.80 95.42
C LEU A 22 -2.24 16.88 95.87
N SER A 23 -2.02 15.79 95.15
CA SER A 23 -0.94 14.82 95.43
C SER A 23 -0.53 14.06 94.17
N THR A 24 0.69 13.55 94.12
CA THR A 24 1.15 12.65 93.04
C THR A 24 2.31 11.76 93.48
N THR A 25 2.41 10.60 92.84
CA THR A 25 3.55 9.67 92.98
C THR A 25 4.55 9.82 91.84
N HIS A 26 4.30 10.69 90.86
CA HIS A 26 5.23 10.95 89.76
C HIS A 26 6.39 11.85 90.25
N PRO A 27 7.66 11.54 89.92
CA PRO A 27 8.81 12.29 90.44
C PRO A 27 8.82 13.76 89.98
N ASN A 28 8.30 14.05 88.79
CA ASN A 28 8.22 15.42 88.26
C ASN A 28 6.85 16.06 88.55
N GLN A 29 6.70 16.72 89.70
CA GLN A 29 5.44 17.37 90.09
C GLN A 29 5.05 18.53 89.15
N SER A 30 6.02 19.30 88.65
CA SER A 30 5.77 20.43 87.74
C SER A 30 5.16 19.98 86.41
N LEU A 31 5.55 18.79 85.93
CA LEU A 31 4.93 18.15 84.77
C LEU A 31 3.47 17.79 85.07
N VAL A 32 3.21 17.11 86.20
CA VAL A 32 1.86 16.67 86.58
C VAL A 32 0.93 17.86 86.84
N ARG A 33 1.41 18.97 87.43
CA ARG A 33 0.61 20.19 87.56
C ARG A 33 0.05 20.69 86.23
N ARG A 34 0.80 20.57 85.12
CA ARG A 34 0.33 20.94 83.77
C ARG A 34 -0.72 19.99 83.20
N MET A 35 -0.84 18.77 83.74
CA MET A 35 -1.88 17.81 83.35
C MET A 35 -3.27 18.22 83.89
N GLY A 36 -3.34 19.08 84.92
CA GLY A 36 -4.60 19.50 85.57
C GLY A 36 -5.66 20.04 84.60
N ASN A 37 -5.25 20.87 83.63
CA ASN A 37 -6.16 21.39 82.59
C ASN A 37 -6.79 20.29 81.72
N SER A 38 -6.21 19.10 81.69
CA SER A 38 -6.74 17.96 80.93
C SER A 38 -7.60 17.02 81.76
N THR A 39 -7.54 17.13 83.10
CA THR A 39 -8.23 16.25 84.06
C THR A 39 -9.40 16.95 84.77
N ASP A 40 -9.55 18.27 84.57
CA ASP A 40 -10.71 19.08 84.97
C ASP A 40 -11.94 18.88 84.06
N LEU A 41 -13.11 19.38 84.48
CA LEU A 41 -14.26 19.67 83.64
C LEU A 41 -14.26 21.17 83.29
N ILE A 42 -13.69 21.51 82.13
CA ILE A 42 -13.54 22.91 81.69
C ILE A 42 -14.90 23.60 81.45
N GLU A 43 -15.93 22.84 81.08
CA GLU A 43 -17.27 23.38 80.85
C GLU A 43 -18.20 23.19 82.06
N GLN A 44 -19.06 24.19 82.27
CA GLN A 44 -20.05 24.16 83.35
C GLN A 44 -21.07 23.06 83.10
N VAL A 45 -21.24 22.20 84.11
CA VAL A 45 -22.35 21.24 84.16
C VAL A 45 -23.65 22.04 84.20
N PRO A 46 -24.60 21.82 83.26
CA PRO A 46 -25.86 22.55 83.27
C PRO A 46 -26.65 22.34 84.56
N ASP A 47 -27.35 23.38 85.03
CA ASP A 47 -28.16 23.30 86.24
C ASP A 47 -29.17 22.15 86.15
N GLN A 48 -29.38 21.45 87.27
CA GLN A 48 -30.31 20.32 87.43
C GLN A 48 -29.93 19.03 86.67
N VAL A 49 -28.77 18.97 86.00
CA VAL A 49 -28.27 17.73 85.40
C VAL A 49 -27.48 16.93 86.44
N SER A 50 -28.01 15.76 86.81
CA SER A 50 -27.29 14.79 87.63
C SER A 50 -26.36 13.94 86.75
N TRP A 51 -25.14 13.72 87.23
CA TRP A 51 -24.17 12.79 86.64
C TRP A 51 -23.40 12.08 87.77
N GLN A 52 -22.90 10.88 87.48
CA GLN A 52 -22.19 10.00 88.40
C GLN A 52 -20.67 10.05 88.13
N PRO A 53 -19.81 9.52 89.02
CA PRO A 53 -18.39 9.38 88.71
C PRO A 53 -18.16 8.74 87.34
N THR A 54 -17.39 9.41 86.47
CA THR A 54 -17.22 8.98 85.08
C THR A 54 -15.77 8.70 84.77
N LEU A 55 -15.54 7.56 84.11
CA LEU A 55 -14.26 7.17 83.56
C LEU A 55 -13.92 8.05 82.34
N ARG A 56 -12.69 8.55 82.30
CA ARG A 56 -12.17 9.47 81.28
C ARG A 56 -10.76 9.05 80.89
N GLY A 57 -10.39 9.27 79.64
CA GLY A 57 -9.14 8.80 79.07
C GLY A 57 -8.71 9.64 77.88
N ARG A 58 -7.42 9.98 77.81
CA ARG A 58 -6.84 10.71 76.67
C ARG A 58 -5.31 10.72 76.70
N LYS A 59 -4.73 10.89 75.52
CA LYS A 59 -3.32 11.26 75.36
C LYS A 59 -3.01 12.64 75.95
N TRP A 60 -1.84 12.74 76.56
CA TRP A 60 -1.18 13.97 76.98
C TRP A 60 0.34 13.83 76.77
N ASN A 61 0.87 14.42 75.70
CA ASN A 61 2.26 14.26 75.28
C ASN A 61 2.66 12.76 75.18
N GLU A 62 3.73 12.34 75.87
CA GLU A 62 4.26 10.97 75.93
C GLU A 62 3.51 10.07 76.94
N TYR A 63 2.41 10.56 77.52
CA TYR A 63 1.62 9.85 78.52
C TYR A 63 0.19 9.66 78.06
N TYR A 64 -0.43 8.58 78.52
CA TYR A 64 -1.86 8.38 78.50
C TYR A 64 -2.41 8.57 79.90
N LEU A 65 -3.38 9.47 80.03
CA LEU A 65 -4.05 9.75 81.30
C LEU A 65 -5.33 8.94 81.34
N LEU A 66 -5.43 8.01 82.28
CA LEU A 66 -6.64 7.23 82.57
C LEU A 66 -7.15 7.65 83.94
N PHE A 67 -8.34 8.21 84.01
CA PHE A 67 -8.78 8.86 85.24
C PHE A 67 -10.28 8.80 85.45
N LYS A 68 -10.71 8.83 86.69
CA LYS A 68 -12.12 8.92 87.05
C LYS A 68 -12.38 10.27 87.69
N THR A 69 -13.36 10.99 87.16
CA THR A 69 -13.77 12.30 87.69
C THR A 69 -15.08 12.13 88.46
N TYR A 70 -15.12 12.70 89.66
CA TYR A 70 -16.22 12.61 90.63
C TYR A 70 -16.82 14.01 90.83
N PRO A 71 -18.16 14.15 90.88
CA PRO A 71 -18.77 15.37 91.39
C PRO A 71 -18.39 15.54 92.87
N ASP A 72 -17.88 16.71 93.24
CA ASP A 72 -17.43 17.00 94.61
C ASP A 72 -18.45 17.87 95.35
N SER A 73 -19.34 17.22 96.09
CA SER A 73 -20.34 17.86 96.95
C SER A 73 -19.92 17.92 98.42
N SER A 74 -18.62 17.81 98.71
CA SER A 74 -18.12 17.87 100.09
C SER A 74 -18.41 19.23 100.73
N ILE A 75 -18.60 19.26 102.05
CA ILE A 75 -18.82 20.50 102.81
C ILE A 75 -17.66 21.47 102.55
N GLY A 76 -17.98 22.71 102.17
CA GLY A 76 -17.00 23.76 101.83
C GLY A 76 -16.62 23.86 100.35
N MET A 77 -17.15 22.98 99.49
CA MET A 77 -16.96 23.06 98.04
C MET A 77 -18.03 23.91 97.36
N ARG A 78 -17.64 24.66 96.33
CA ARG A 78 -18.59 25.40 95.49
C ARG A 78 -19.39 24.42 94.61
N PRO A 79 -20.66 24.70 94.29
CA PRO A 79 -21.42 23.90 93.33
C PRO A 79 -20.67 23.76 92.00
N GLY A 80 -20.69 22.55 91.43
CA GLY A 80 -20.03 22.25 90.16
C GLY A 80 -18.53 21.90 90.24
N ARG A 81 -17.94 21.82 91.44
CA ARG A 81 -16.56 21.33 91.62
C ARG A 81 -16.45 19.83 91.36
N VAL A 82 -15.28 19.43 90.89
CA VAL A 82 -14.94 18.03 90.65
C VAL A 82 -13.63 17.64 91.33
N PHE A 83 -13.51 16.35 91.57
CA PHE A 83 -12.30 15.67 92.01
C PHE A 83 -11.92 14.64 90.94
N SER A 84 -10.63 14.49 90.63
CA SER A 84 -10.15 13.52 89.64
C SER A 84 -9.01 12.69 90.22
N HIS A 85 -9.15 11.36 90.17
CA HIS A 85 -8.05 10.42 90.43
C HIS A 85 -7.50 9.95 89.09
N VAL A 86 -6.22 10.22 88.86
CA VAL A 86 -5.53 10.03 87.59
C VAL A 86 -4.44 8.98 87.70
N LEU A 87 -4.46 8.03 86.77
CA LEU A 87 -3.37 7.11 86.46
C LEU A 87 -2.60 7.69 85.27
N ILE A 88 -1.28 7.77 85.41
CA ILE A 88 -0.35 8.32 84.44
C ILE A 88 0.48 7.16 83.91
N ILE A 89 0.28 6.84 82.64
CA ILE A 89 0.89 5.69 81.95
C ILE A 89 1.75 6.23 80.82
N GLU A 90 3.01 5.79 80.71
CA GLU A 90 3.82 6.15 79.54
C GLU A 90 3.28 5.47 78.28
N SER A 91 3.16 6.21 77.18
CA SER A 91 2.57 5.73 75.92
C SER A 91 3.25 4.46 75.38
N VAL A 92 4.57 4.32 75.60
CA VAL A 92 5.35 3.14 75.19
C VAL A 92 4.85 1.82 75.81
N ASN A 93 4.15 1.89 76.95
CA ASN A 93 3.64 0.72 77.65
C ASN A 93 2.22 0.31 77.22
N LEU A 94 1.47 1.18 76.53
CA LEU A 94 0.09 0.90 76.10
C LEU A 94 -0.08 -0.36 75.22
N PRO A 95 0.86 -0.72 74.32
CA PRO A 95 0.77 -1.98 73.56
C PRO A 95 0.69 -3.22 74.45
N THR A 96 1.27 -3.15 75.66
CA THR A 96 1.28 -4.27 76.62
C THR A 96 -0.01 -4.38 77.45
N VAL A 97 -0.90 -3.39 77.34
CA VAL A 97 -2.17 -3.32 78.08
C VAL A 97 -3.31 -3.66 77.12
N SER A 98 -3.57 -4.95 76.88
CA SER A 98 -4.70 -5.32 76.02
C SER A 98 -6.04 -5.23 76.75
N ASN A 99 -6.05 -5.38 78.08
CA ASN A 99 -7.25 -5.25 78.91
C ASN A 99 -7.07 -4.12 79.93
N LEU A 100 -8.00 -3.16 79.95
CA LEU A 100 -7.97 -2.01 80.87
C LEU A 100 -8.40 -2.34 82.30
N ARG A 101 -9.15 -3.43 82.53
CA ARG A 101 -9.71 -3.74 83.87
C ARG A 101 -8.70 -3.66 85.02
N PRO A 102 -7.47 -4.22 84.91
CA PRO A 102 -6.48 -4.12 85.99
C PRO A 102 -6.08 -2.68 86.35
N LEU A 103 -6.18 -1.74 85.40
CA LEU A 103 -5.94 -0.33 85.66
C LEU A 103 -7.20 0.35 86.24
N LEU A 104 -8.39 -0.02 85.75
CA LEU A 104 -9.64 0.52 86.28
C LEU A 104 -9.85 0.15 87.75
N ASP A 105 -9.39 -1.03 88.18
CA ASP A 105 -9.46 -1.50 89.57
C ASP A 105 -8.63 -0.62 90.54
N LEU A 106 -7.68 0.17 90.03
CA LEU A 106 -6.90 1.13 90.83
C LEU A 106 -7.66 2.44 91.09
N LEU A 107 -8.74 2.70 90.35
CA LEU A 107 -9.57 3.89 90.51
C LEU A 107 -10.71 3.60 91.50
N PRO A 108 -10.89 4.42 92.54
CA PRO A 108 -11.90 4.15 93.55
C PRO A 108 -13.33 4.23 92.97
N ILE A 109 -14.27 3.47 93.55
CA ILE A 109 -15.65 3.49 93.07
C ILE A 109 -16.35 4.82 93.46
N GLN A 110 -16.00 5.35 94.64
CA GLN A 110 -16.55 6.57 95.21
C GLN A 110 -15.44 7.61 95.44
N LEU A 111 -15.83 8.88 95.59
CA LEU A 111 -14.91 9.97 95.91
C LEU A 111 -14.17 9.67 97.22
N ASN A 112 -12.84 9.59 97.16
CA ASN A 112 -11.98 9.38 98.32
C ASN A 112 -10.80 10.36 98.27
N LYS A 113 -10.84 11.39 99.12
CA LYS A 113 -9.79 12.41 99.20
C LYS A 113 -8.62 12.01 100.10
N ASP A 114 -8.84 11.05 100.99
CA ASP A 114 -7.87 10.60 101.98
C ASP A 114 -7.04 9.40 101.50
N ILE A 115 -7.15 9.05 100.21
CA ILE A 115 -6.42 7.94 99.61
C ILE A 115 -4.91 8.20 99.62
N VAL A 116 -4.16 7.25 100.19
CA VAL A 116 -2.69 7.25 100.12
C VAL A 116 -2.28 6.72 98.76
N LEU A 117 -1.44 7.47 98.04
CA LEU A 117 -0.98 7.10 96.71
C LEU A 117 0.40 6.46 96.76
N ASP A 118 0.56 5.34 96.06
CA ASP A 118 1.85 4.69 95.77
C ASP A 118 2.00 4.44 94.26
N PRO A 119 3.22 4.48 93.68
CA PRO A 119 3.44 3.96 92.33
C PRO A 119 3.06 2.48 92.27
N VAL A 120 2.33 2.08 91.23
CA VAL A 120 1.83 0.69 91.08
C VAL A 120 2.60 0.00 89.95
N SER A 121 3.16 -1.18 90.23
CA SER A 121 3.75 -2.04 89.20
C SER A 121 2.64 -2.88 88.56
N VAL A 122 2.42 -2.71 87.26
CA VAL A 122 1.37 -3.38 86.49
C VAL A 122 2.01 -4.38 85.52
N ALA A 123 1.49 -5.61 85.51
CA ALA A 123 1.89 -6.62 84.54
C ALA A 123 1.14 -6.44 83.21
N PRO A 124 1.74 -6.83 82.07
CA PRO A 124 1.03 -6.87 80.79
C PRO A 124 -0.26 -7.68 80.89
N SER A 125 -1.32 -7.17 80.29
CA SER A 125 -2.66 -7.77 80.35
C SER A 125 -3.02 -8.38 79.00
N LEU A 126 -3.55 -9.61 79.03
CA LEU A 126 -4.11 -10.27 77.86
C LEU A 126 -5.58 -9.82 77.66
N PRO A 127 -6.09 -9.87 76.41
CA PRO A 127 -7.52 -9.69 76.17
C PRO A 127 -8.34 -10.65 77.02
N GLN A 128 -9.48 -10.19 77.50
CA GLN A 128 -10.41 -10.98 78.31
C GLN A 128 -11.75 -10.99 77.59
N GLN A 129 -12.36 -12.17 77.49
CA GLN A 129 -13.69 -12.31 76.90
C GLN A 129 -14.69 -11.40 77.63
N ILE A 130 -15.43 -10.61 76.86
CA ILE A 130 -16.49 -9.73 77.35
C ILE A 130 -17.82 -10.31 76.86
N ASP A 131 -18.77 -10.46 77.77
CA ASP A 131 -20.13 -10.82 77.40
C ASP A 131 -20.76 -9.68 76.59
N ILE A 132 -20.97 -9.90 75.29
CA ILE A 132 -21.51 -8.88 74.40
C ILE A 132 -23.02 -8.74 74.64
N THR A 133 -23.39 -7.69 75.37
CA THR A 133 -24.79 -7.28 75.48
C THR A 133 -25.30 -6.73 74.14
N PRO A 134 -26.62 -6.74 73.88
CA PRO A 134 -27.16 -6.20 72.62
C PRO A 134 -26.75 -4.74 72.34
N ARG A 135 -26.56 -3.94 73.40
CA ARG A 135 -26.12 -2.55 73.30
C ARG A 135 -24.65 -2.41 72.91
N LEU A 136 -23.79 -3.28 73.44
CA LEU A 136 -22.38 -3.37 73.04
C LEU A 136 -22.25 -3.87 71.61
N GLY A 137 -23.07 -4.84 71.19
CA GLY A 137 -23.14 -5.26 69.79
C GLY A 137 -23.52 -4.10 68.87
N TYR A 138 -24.50 -3.27 69.27
CA TYR A 138 -24.89 -2.10 68.47
C TYR A 138 -23.76 -1.06 68.39
N MET A 139 -22.99 -0.87 69.46
CA MET A 139 -21.80 -0.04 69.43
C MET A 139 -20.77 -0.55 68.41
N LEU A 140 -20.49 -1.86 68.37
CA LEU A 140 -19.57 -2.44 67.39
C LEU A 140 -20.05 -2.23 65.95
N GLN A 141 -21.35 -2.46 65.68
CA GLN A 141 -21.95 -2.19 64.37
C GLN A 141 -21.73 -0.73 63.94
N GLN A 142 -21.97 0.22 64.84
CA GLN A 142 -21.74 1.64 64.55
C GLN A 142 -20.25 1.98 64.44
N TYR A 143 -19.38 1.30 65.20
CA TYR A 143 -17.94 1.49 65.16
C TYR A 143 -17.38 1.18 63.76
N VAL A 144 -17.76 0.03 63.19
CA VAL A 144 -17.32 -0.45 61.88
C VAL A 144 -18.03 0.20 60.69
N SER A 145 -19.14 0.90 60.94
CA SER A 145 -19.93 1.52 59.87
C SER A 145 -19.09 2.52 59.05
N PRO A 146 -19.04 2.40 57.71
CA PRO A 146 -18.29 3.32 56.85
C PRO A 146 -18.92 4.72 56.78
N THR A 147 -20.20 4.85 57.15
CA THR A 147 -20.93 6.12 57.13
C THR A 147 -20.78 6.92 58.43
N ARG A 148 -20.10 6.37 59.45
CA ARG A 148 -19.89 7.06 60.72
C ARG A 148 -18.85 8.16 60.57
N SER A 149 -19.26 9.39 60.85
CA SER A 149 -18.38 10.54 61.08
C SER A 149 -18.36 10.89 62.56
N GLY A 150 -17.18 11.05 63.15
CA GLY A 150 -17.04 11.53 64.53
C GLY A 150 -17.29 10.49 65.64
N PRO A 151 -17.46 10.97 66.89
CA PRO A 151 -17.50 10.14 68.09
C PRO A 151 -18.78 9.31 68.21
N LEU A 152 -18.67 8.23 69.00
CA LEU A 152 -19.83 7.50 69.52
C LEU A 152 -20.34 8.19 70.78
N ILE A 153 -21.63 8.49 70.82
CA ILE A 153 -22.28 9.11 71.98
C ILE A 153 -23.04 8.04 72.76
N TRP A 154 -22.58 7.74 73.97
CA TRP A 154 -23.19 6.75 74.84
C TRP A 154 -24.28 7.37 75.72
N ALA A 155 -25.52 6.91 75.59
CA ALA A 155 -26.64 7.40 76.38
C ALA A 155 -26.56 7.00 77.87
N GLY A 156 -26.46 7.99 78.76
CA GLY A 156 -26.25 7.78 80.19
C GLY A 156 -24.85 7.23 80.50
N GLN A 157 -24.67 6.70 81.71
CA GLN A 157 -23.37 6.18 82.19
C GLN A 157 -23.38 4.67 82.45
N TYR A 158 -24.56 4.04 82.49
CA TYR A 158 -24.69 2.60 82.65
C TYR A 158 -24.07 1.86 81.44
N GLY A 159 -23.19 0.89 81.69
CA GLY A 159 -22.51 0.10 80.66
C GLY A 159 -21.35 0.82 79.95
N PHE A 160 -21.01 2.06 80.36
CA PHE A 160 -19.99 2.87 79.68
C PHE A 160 -18.57 2.33 79.88
N GLU A 161 -18.25 1.84 81.08
CA GLU A 161 -16.93 1.25 81.36
C GLU A 161 -16.73 -0.05 80.55
N GLU A 162 -17.75 -0.90 80.44
CA GLU A 162 -17.73 -2.09 79.60
C GLU A 162 -17.53 -1.75 78.12
N ALA A 163 -18.19 -0.69 77.64
CA ALA A 163 -18.02 -0.19 76.28
C ALA A 163 -16.58 0.28 75.99
N ILE A 164 -15.96 0.98 76.94
CA ILE A 164 -14.55 1.40 76.84
C ILE A 164 -13.62 0.19 76.82
N VAL A 165 -13.82 -0.78 77.73
CA VAL A 165 -12.98 -1.98 77.80
C VAL A 165 -13.09 -2.80 76.51
N LEU A 166 -14.30 -2.93 75.95
CA LEU A 166 -14.52 -3.61 74.67
C LEU A 166 -13.84 -2.88 73.51
N LEU A 167 -14.05 -1.57 73.39
CA LEU A 167 -13.45 -0.78 72.32
C LEU A 167 -11.92 -0.78 72.41
N TRP A 168 -11.35 -0.71 73.62
CA TRP A 168 -9.91 -0.80 73.85
C TRP A 168 -9.31 -2.14 73.40
N GLN A 169 -10.04 -3.24 73.59
CA GLN A 169 -9.64 -4.57 73.10
C GLN A 169 -9.80 -4.71 71.58
N ALA A 170 -10.78 -4.03 70.99
CA ALA A 170 -11.10 -4.10 69.58
C ALA A 170 -10.10 -3.36 68.67
N ILE A 171 -9.45 -2.31 69.18
CA ILE A 171 -8.50 -1.48 68.41
C ILE A 171 -7.06 -1.97 68.51
N ASP A 172 -6.22 -1.53 67.56
CA ASP A 172 -4.80 -1.89 67.55
C ASP A 172 -3.96 -1.12 68.60
N ASP A 173 -2.71 -1.55 68.78
CA ASP A 173 -1.81 -0.99 69.78
C ASP A 173 -1.51 0.51 69.58
N ARG A 174 -1.56 1.01 68.33
CA ARG A 174 -1.30 2.42 67.99
C ARG A 174 -2.54 3.27 68.19
N GLU A 175 -3.72 2.73 67.88
CA GLU A 175 -5.02 3.37 68.05
C GLU A 175 -5.37 3.58 69.53
N ARG A 176 -4.92 2.69 70.43
CA ARG A 176 -5.12 2.84 71.90
C ARG A 176 -4.65 4.18 72.45
N GLU A 177 -3.53 4.69 71.94
CA GLU A 177 -3.01 5.99 72.37
C GLU A 177 -3.94 7.15 71.97
N GLN A 178 -4.65 7.00 70.85
CA GLN A 178 -5.54 8.02 70.30
C GLN A 178 -6.95 7.93 70.87
N LEU A 179 -7.37 6.74 71.32
CA LEU A 179 -8.68 6.52 71.91
C LEU A 179 -8.90 7.49 73.08
N SER A 180 -9.95 8.29 72.98
CA SER A 180 -10.38 9.19 74.03
C SER A 180 -11.79 8.85 74.49
N PHE A 181 -12.02 8.95 75.80
CA PHE A 181 -13.36 8.80 76.36
C PHE A 181 -13.59 9.83 77.44
N ASN A 182 -14.83 10.34 77.48
CA ASN A 182 -15.16 11.47 78.34
C ASN A 182 -16.65 11.49 78.69
N ILE A 183 -17.03 12.36 79.63
CA ILE A 183 -18.40 12.82 79.79
C ILE A 183 -18.61 14.11 78.97
N GLY A 184 -19.77 14.22 78.31
CA GLY A 184 -20.17 15.38 77.52
C GLY A 184 -21.50 15.96 78.01
N PHE A 185 -21.55 17.28 78.10
CA PHE A 185 -22.76 18.04 78.39
C PHE A 185 -23.23 18.83 77.17
N MET A 186 -22.32 19.41 76.38
CA MET A 186 -22.63 20.14 75.15
C MET A 186 -21.80 19.64 73.95
N PRO A 187 -22.39 19.50 72.74
CA PRO A 187 -21.66 19.15 71.51
C PRO A 187 -20.38 19.96 71.23
N THR A 188 -20.41 21.25 71.56
CA THR A 188 -19.29 22.20 71.37
C THR A 188 -18.05 21.88 72.22
N GLN A 189 -18.18 21.00 73.22
CA GLN A 189 -17.08 20.54 74.08
C GLN A 189 -16.04 19.70 73.34
N LEU A 190 -16.45 19.07 72.24
CA LEU A 190 -15.58 18.18 71.50
C LEU A 190 -14.52 19.01 70.78
N ARG A 191 -13.27 18.88 71.22
CA ARG A 191 -12.13 19.53 70.58
C ARG A 191 -11.93 19.09 69.13
N ASN A 192 -12.30 17.84 68.83
CA ASN A 192 -12.24 17.27 67.49
C ASN A 192 -13.51 16.45 67.19
N PRO A 193 -14.61 17.08 66.76
CA PRO A 193 -15.88 16.40 66.52
C PRO A 193 -15.84 15.42 65.33
N ALA A 194 -14.78 15.45 64.52
CA ALA A 194 -14.59 14.51 63.41
C ALA A 194 -13.85 13.23 63.82
N ASP A 195 -13.28 13.17 65.03
CA ASP A 195 -12.50 12.01 65.50
C ASP A 195 -13.40 10.79 65.74
N ARG A 196 -13.03 9.65 65.14
CA ARG A 196 -13.76 8.38 65.26
C ARG A 196 -13.31 7.54 66.45
N LEU A 197 -12.13 7.81 67.02
CA LEU A 197 -11.60 7.14 68.21
C LEU A 197 -11.98 7.91 69.47
N GLN A 198 -13.26 8.28 69.56
CA GLN A 198 -13.81 8.98 70.70
C GLN A 198 -15.15 8.40 71.13
N LEU A 199 -15.30 8.14 72.43
CA LEU A 199 -16.52 7.62 73.06
C LEU A 199 -16.95 8.55 74.20
N VAL A 200 -18.14 9.14 74.10
CA VAL A 200 -18.60 10.19 75.03
C VAL A 200 -19.87 9.78 75.72
N SER A 201 -19.84 9.63 77.05
CA SER A 201 -21.04 9.44 77.85
C SER A 201 -21.78 10.76 77.98
N VAL A 202 -23.08 10.77 77.69
CA VAL A 202 -23.94 11.96 77.78
C VAL A 202 -25.14 11.65 78.66
N PRO A 203 -25.41 12.44 79.72
CA PRO A 203 -26.63 12.29 80.53
C PRO A 203 -27.89 12.24 79.67
N GLN A 204 -28.82 11.34 80.00
CA GLN A 204 -29.96 11.05 79.13
C GLN A 204 -30.82 12.28 78.81
N SER A 205 -30.93 13.21 79.77
CA SER A 205 -31.65 14.48 79.62
C SER A 205 -31.03 15.44 78.59
N LEU A 206 -29.81 15.20 78.12
CA LEU A 206 -29.09 16.07 77.20
C LEU A 206 -28.97 15.49 75.78
N LEU A 207 -29.39 14.23 75.55
CA LEU A 207 -29.13 13.50 74.30
C LEU A 207 -29.69 14.17 73.04
N ASP A 208 -30.85 14.83 73.13
CA ASP A 208 -31.49 15.45 71.96
C ASP A 208 -30.61 16.53 71.31
N ARG A 209 -29.69 17.13 72.09
CA ARG A 209 -28.70 18.10 71.58
C ARG A 209 -27.59 17.46 70.76
N TRP A 210 -27.34 16.16 70.95
CA TRP A 210 -26.23 15.43 70.31
C TRP A 210 -26.67 14.63 69.09
N ARG A 211 -27.93 14.15 69.05
CA ARG A 211 -28.50 13.37 67.94
C ARG A 211 -28.33 13.97 66.54
N PRO A 212 -28.42 15.30 66.32
CA PRO A 212 -28.34 15.86 64.97
C PRO A 212 -26.99 15.65 64.26
N ASN A 213 -25.90 15.54 65.03
CA ASN A 213 -24.54 15.60 64.48
C ASN A 213 -23.70 14.35 64.77
N PHE A 214 -24.18 13.44 65.64
CA PHE A 214 -23.37 12.30 66.09
C PHE A 214 -24.18 11.01 66.18
N THR A 215 -23.47 9.89 66.07
CA THR A 215 -24.04 8.55 66.26
C THR A 215 -24.28 8.27 67.74
N VAL A 216 -25.56 8.23 68.14
CA VAL A 216 -25.97 7.97 69.52
C VAL A 216 -26.26 6.48 69.74
N ILE A 217 -25.59 5.88 70.72
CA ILE A 217 -25.83 4.54 71.25
C ILE A 217 -26.84 4.65 72.39
N ASP A 218 -28.12 4.57 72.03
CA ASP A 218 -29.26 4.67 72.95
C ASP A 218 -29.29 3.54 74.00
N ILE A 219 -30.02 3.72 75.11
CA ILE A 219 -30.13 2.72 76.18
C ILE A 219 -30.82 1.44 75.71
N ASN A 220 -31.76 1.58 74.78
CA ASN A 220 -32.51 0.47 74.17
C ASN A 220 -31.90 0.00 72.84
N ALA A 221 -30.72 0.51 72.47
CA ALA A 221 -30.05 0.09 71.25
C ALA A 221 -29.69 -1.41 71.32
N SER A 222 -29.94 -2.13 70.23
CA SER A 222 -29.88 -3.59 70.22
C SER A 222 -29.36 -4.10 68.88
N HIS A 223 -28.31 -4.91 68.94
CA HIS A 223 -27.78 -5.70 67.82
C HIS A 223 -27.17 -6.98 68.38
N THR A 224 -27.78 -8.11 68.07
CA THR A 224 -27.37 -9.43 68.59
C THR A 224 -26.70 -10.31 67.53
N ASN A 225 -26.93 -10.02 66.25
CA ASN A 225 -26.43 -10.83 65.14
C ASN A 225 -25.17 -10.19 64.59
N LEU A 226 -24.04 -10.40 65.27
CA LEU A 226 -22.75 -9.86 64.85
C LEU A 226 -22.35 -10.46 63.49
N ASN A 227 -21.91 -9.61 62.56
CA ASN A 227 -21.20 -10.08 61.37
C ASN A 227 -19.76 -10.51 61.74
N GLU A 228 -19.03 -11.14 60.81
CA GLU A 228 -17.69 -11.66 61.13
C GLU A 228 -16.70 -10.58 61.58
N LEU A 229 -16.78 -9.36 61.03
CA LEU A 229 -15.92 -8.26 61.44
C LEU A 229 -16.26 -7.82 62.88
N GLU A 230 -17.54 -7.68 63.20
CA GLU A 230 -18.03 -7.34 64.54
C GLU A 230 -17.69 -8.45 65.55
N ALA A 231 -17.86 -9.72 65.18
CA ALA A 231 -17.51 -10.88 65.99
C ALA A 231 -15.99 -10.94 66.26
N PHE A 232 -15.17 -10.67 65.25
CA PHE A 232 -13.71 -10.59 65.40
C PHE A 232 -13.30 -9.48 66.40
N LEU A 233 -13.89 -8.28 66.28
CA LEU A 233 -13.65 -7.17 67.21
C LEU A 233 -14.16 -7.45 68.63
N ALA A 234 -15.23 -8.25 68.75
CA ALA A 234 -15.74 -8.75 70.03
C ALA A 234 -14.86 -9.84 70.67
N GLY A 235 -13.86 -10.37 69.94
CA GLY A 235 -13.06 -11.52 70.37
C GLY A 235 -13.77 -12.88 70.23
N ASP A 236 -14.89 -12.93 69.51
CA ASP A 236 -15.64 -14.15 69.23
C ASP A 236 -15.15 -14.80 67.92
N PHE A 237 -13.98 -15.43 68.01
CA PHE A 237 -13.31 -16.02 66.85
C PHE A 237 -14.06 -17.22 66.24
N ASN A 238 -15.05 -17.79 66.94
CA ASN A 238 -15.86 -18.89 66.42
C ASN A 238 -16.88 -18.41 65.39
N ASN A 239 -17.33 -17.15 65.50
CA ASN A 239 -18.33 -16.55 64.62
C ASN A 239 -17.71 -15.67 63.51
N CYS A 240 -16.40 -15.77 63.27
CA CYS A 240 -15.72 -15.10 62.15
C CYS A 240 -14.82 -16.04 61.29
N PRO A 241 -15.33 -17.20 60.84
CA PRO A 241 -14.51 -18.23 60.21
C PRO A 241 -13.81 -17.81 58.92
N ASN A 242 -14.45 -16.97 58.09
CA ASN A 242 -13.86 -16.56 56.81
C ASN A 242 -12.78 -15.48 57.03
N LEU A 243 -13.06 -14.50 57.90
CA LEU A 243 -12.11 -13.45 58.24
C LEU A 243 -10.89 -14.03 58.97
N SER A 244 -11.10 -14.95 59.91
CA SER A 244 -10.00 -15.66 60.58
C SER A 244 -9.18 -16.51 59.61
N PHE A 245 -9.82 -17.16 58.63
CA PHE A 245 -9.12 -17.92 57.60
C PHE A 245 -8.17 -17.02 56.78
N ILE A 246 -8.65 -15.91 56.24
CA ILE A 246 -7.82 -15.05 55.38
C ILE A 246 -6.72 -14.33 56.16
N LEU A 247 -6.97 -13.90 57.40
CA LEU A 247 -5.96 -13.31 58.28
C LEU A 247 -4.82 -14.30 58.56
N LYS A 248 -5.17 -15.55 58.88
CA LYS A 248 -4.21 -16.63 59.12
C LYS A 248 -3.40 -16.96 57.87
N GLU A 249 -4.05 -17.06 56.71
CA GLU A 249 -3.38 -17.38 55.44
C GLU A 249 -2.41 -16.28 55.01
N LEU A 250 -2.74 -15.01 55.25
CA LEU A 250 -1.87 -13.87 54.92
C LEU A 250 -0.81 -13.60 56.00
N GLY A 251 -0.92 -14.20 57.19
CA GLY A 251 -0.02 -13.93 58.32
C GLY A 251 -0.16 -12.49 58.84
N ILE A 252 -1.38 -11.95 58.82
CA ILE A 252 -1.66 -10.57 59.25
C ILE A 252 -2.18 -10.59 60.68
N ASP A 253 -1.43 -9.96 61.59
CA ASP A 253 -1.82 -9.78 63.00
C ASP A 253 -2.42 -8.39 63.30
N SER A 254 -2.64 -7.55 62.26
CA SER A 254 -3.18 -6.19 62.38
C SER A 254 -4.64 -6.18 62.82
N ARG A 255 -4.99 -5.27 63.74
CA ARG A 255 -6.38 -4.97 64.16
C ARG A 255 -6.91 -3.64 63.62
N SER A 256 -6.16 -2.99 62.71
CA SER A 256 -6.59 -1.76 62.06
C SER A 256 -7.92 -1.97 61.34
N LEU A 257 -8.91 -1.12 61.63
CA LEU A 257 -10.24 -1.24 61.05
C LEU A 257 -10.23 -1.19 59.51
N ASN A 258 -9.33 -0.40 58.92
CA ASN A 258 -9.21 -0.29 57.47
C ASN A 258 -8.71 -1.60 56.84
N ASP A 259 -7.74 -2.26 57.49
CA ASP A 259 -7.22 -3.53 57.03
C ASP A 259 -8.28 -4.64 57.18
N LEU A 260 -8.95 -4.67 58.33
CA LEU A 260 -9.99 -5.64 58.61
C LEU A 260 -11.19 -5.48 57.67
N ASP A 261 -11.62 -4.26 57.32
CA ASP A 261 -12.70 -4.04 56.35
C ASP A 261 -12.30 -4.52 54.94
N ALA A 262 -11.08 -4.22 54.49
CA ALA A 262 -10.58 -4.66 53.20
C ALA A 262 -10.53 -6.20 53.10
N LEU A 263 -10.07 -6.86 54.15
CA LEU A 263 -10.00 -8.33 54.24
C LEU A 263 -11.40 -8.96 54.37
N TYR A 264 -12.28 -8.36 55.17
CA TYR A 264 -13.66 -8.83 55.35
C TYR A 264 -14.43 -8.88 54.03
N ARG A 265 -14.26 -7.87 53.15
CA ARG A 265 -14.91 -7.81 51.83
C ARG A 265 -14.56 -8.98 50.92
N VAL A 266 -13.38 -9.58 51.08
CA VAL A 266 -12.91 -10.70 50.24
C VAL A 266 -12.82 -12.03 51.00
N ALA A 267 -13.14 -12.05 52.29
CA ALA A 267 -13.02 -13.22 53.15
C ALA A 267 -13.89 -14.39 52.66
N SER A 268 -15.16 -14.13 52.33
CA SER A 268 -16.08 -15.14 51.81
C SER A 268 -15.62 -15.70 50.45
N ILE A 269 -15.01 -14.85 49.62
CA ILE A 269 -14.43 -15.23 48.33
C ILE A 269 -13.24 -16.17 48.55
N ALA A 270 -12.36 -15.85 49.50
CA ALA A 270 -11.19 -16.67 49.83
C ALA A 270 -11.58 -18.07 50.34
N SER A 271 -12.66 -18.17 51.11
CA SER A 271 -13.17 -19.46 51.57
C SER A 271 -13.83 -20.26 50.44
N ASN A 272 -14.63 -19.62 49.58
CA ASN A 272 -15.38 -20.26 48.48
C ASN A 272 -14.89 -19.88 47.07
N ILE A 273 -13.59 -20.03 46.82
CA ILE A 273 -12.95 -19.68 45.53
C ILE A 273 -13.57 -20.42 44.33
N THR A 274 -14.03 -21.65 44.53
CA THR A 274 -14.60 -22.50 43.46
C THR A 274 -15.88 -21.93 42.86
N GLY A 275 -16.70 -21.24 43.66
CA GLY A 275 -17.95 -20.62 43.20
C GLY A 275 -17.80 -19.19 42.69
N ALA A 276 -16.66 -18.55 42.93
CA ALA A 276 -16.46 -17.13 42.67
C ALA A 276 -16.41 -16.81 41.17
N SER A 277 -16.97 -15.65 40.82
CA SER A 277 -16.91 -15.03 39.49
C SER A 277 -15.52 -14.46 39.20
N LEU A 278 -15.26 -14.09 37.94
CA LEU A 278 -13.99 -13.49 37.56
C LEU A 278 -13.69 -12.21 38.37
N GLN A 279 -14.67 -11.33 38.52
CA GLN A 279 -14.48 -10.06 39.23
C GLN A 279 -14.12 -10.26 40.72
N GLU A 280 -14.76 -11.24 41.36
CA GLU A 280 -14.47 -11.61 42.75
C GLU A 280 -13.05 -12.17 42.90
N ILE A 281 -12.61 -13.03 41.98
CA ILE A 281 -11.26 -13.58 41.97
C ILE A 281 -10.20 -12.48 41.73
N LEU A 282 -10.46 -11.54 40.83
CA LEU A 282 -9.57 -10.41 40.57
C LEU A 282 -9.45 -9.48 41.79
N ALA A 283 -10.56 -9.23 42.50
CA ALA A 283 -10.56 -8.46 43.75
C ALA A 283 -9.72 -9.17 44.83
N LEU A 284 -9.92 -10.48 45.01
CA LEU A 284 -9.14 -11.28 45.96
C LEU A 284 -7.65 -11.28 45.62
N ALA A 285 -7.28 -11.48 44.34
CA ALA A 285 -5.89 -11.43 43.90
C ALA A 285 -5.23 -10.07 44.18
N SER A 286 -5.99 -8.97 44.00
CA SER A 286 -5.52 -7.61 44.28
C SER A 286 -5.27 -7.38 45.77
N VAL A 287 -6.15 -7.89 46.65
CA VAL A 287 -5.98 -7.79 48.12
C VAL A 287 -4.76 -8.59 48.58
N ILE A 288 -4.59 -9.83 48.10
CA ILE A 288 -3.40 -10.65 48.41
C ILE A 288 -2.13 -9.94 47.96
N HIS A 289 -2.16 -9.29 46.80
CA HIS A 289 -1.03 -8.52 46.32
C HIS A 289 -0.68 -7.33 47.22
N TYR A 290 -1.68 -6.55 47.64
CA TYR A 290 -1.49 -5.38 48.50
C TYR A 290 -0.72 -5.71 49.78
N TYR A 291 -1.10 -6.81 50.44
CA TYR A 291 -0.48 -7.24 51.70
C TYR A 291 0.88 -7.93 51.54
N LYS A 292 1.31 -8.25 50.30
CA LYS A 292 2.62 -8.88 49.98
C LYS A 292 3.01 -10.00 50.97
N PRO A 293 2.16 -11.04 51.13
CA PRO A 293 2.49 -12.16 52.03
C PRO A 293 3.80 -12.81 51.59
N SER A 294 4.59 -13.30 52.55
CA SER A 294 5.85 -14.01 52.27
C SER A 294 5.64 -15.19 51.30
N GLU A 295 6.68 -15.68 50.63
CA GLU A 295 6.53 -16.70 49.57
C GLU A 295 5.77 -17.96 50.02
N ASN A 296 5.87 -18.33 51.29
CA ASN A 296 5.15 -19.47 51.87
C ASN A 296 3.74 -19.12 52.38
N SER A 297 3.45 -17.84 52.58
CA SER A 297 2.14 -17.35 53.06
C SER A 297 1.18 -17.17 51.89
N ALA A 298 -0.09 -17.51 52.12
CA ALA A 298 -1.18 -17.53 51.15
C ALA A 298 -0.94 -18.42 49.90
N LYS A 299 0.00 -19.38 49.95
CA LYS A 299 0.26 -20.31 48.83
C LYS A 299 -1.01 -21.07 48.43
N GLN A 300 -1.75 -21.60 49.41
CA GLN A 300 -2.97 -22.36 49.16
C GLN A 300 -4.06 -21.50 48.48
N ILE A 301 -4.21 -20.25 48.90
CA ILE A 301 -5.15 -19.32 48.26
C ILE A 301 -4.69 -18.97 46.84
N LYS A 302 -3.39 -18.68 46.63
CA LYS A 302 -2.82 -18.39 45.30
C LYS A 302 -3.04 -19.56 44.33
N ASP A 303 -2.73 -20.79 44.74
CA ASP A 303 -2.91 -21.98 43.91
C ASP A 303 -4.39 -22.16 43.50
N ARG A 304 -5.32 -21.97 44.44
CA ARG A 304 -6.77 -22.02 44.16
C ARG A 304 -7.23 -20.91 43.21
N ILE A 305 -6.69 -19.69 43.34
CA ILE A 305 -6.95 -18.58 42.41
C ILE A 305 -6.52 -18.97 40.99
N ILE A 306 -5.31 -19.53 40.81
CA ILE A 306 -4.82 -19.94 39.49
C ILE A 306 -5.69 -21.04 38.88
N VAL A 307 -6.06 -22.06 39.66
CA VAL A 307 -6.96 -23.12 39.20
C VAL A 307 -8.32 -22.56 38.78
N ARG A 308 -8.88 -21.64 39.57
CA ARG A 308 -10.18 -21.02 39.25
C ARG A 308 -10.10 -20.12 38.01
N LEU A 309 -9.05 -19.29 37.90
CA LEU A 309 -8.84 -18.44 36.73
C LEU A 309 -8.74 -19.29 35.45
N LYS A 310 -7.97 -20.40 35.47
CA LYS A 310 -7.92 -21.35 34.35
C LYS A 310 -9.29 -21.88 33.96
N HIS A 311 -10.07 -22.35 34.94
CA HIS A 311 -11.40 -22.87 34.69
C HIS A 311 -12.33 -21.80 34.09
N LEU A 312 -12.25 -20.56 34.58
CA LEU A 312 -13.04 -19.45 34.05
C LEU A 312 -12.62 -19.13 32.61
N ILE A 313 -11.32 -19.05 32.32
CA ILE A 313 -10.78 -18.81 30.96
C ILE A 313 -11.28 -19.88 29.97
N SER A 314 -11.23 -21.16 30.35
CA SER A 314 -11.63 -22.26 29.47
C SER A 314 -13.13 -22.31 29.15
N ASN A 315 -13.98 -21.75 30.01
CA ASN A 315 -15.44 -21.86 29.89
C ASN A 315 -16.15 -20.54 29.53
N ASP A 316 -15.40 -19.47 29.26
CA ASP A 316 -15.96 -18.13 29.04
C ASP A 316 -16.36 -17.85 27.58
N GLU A 317 -17.46 -17.11 27.41
CA GLU A 317 -17.84 -16.44 26.15
C GLU A 317 -17.13 -15.08 26.13
N THR A 318 -16.36 -14.81 25.07
CA THR A 318 -15.50 -13.65 24.70
C THR A 318 -15.42 -12.41 25.62
N GLY A 319 -16.50 -11.97 26.26
CA GLY A 319 -16.62 -10.74 27.04
C GLY A 319 -15.87 -10.65 28.38
N ASN A 320 -15.52 -11.75 29.07
CA ASN A 320 -14.78 -11.65 30.36
C ASN A 320 -13.26 -11.75 30.21
N LEU A 321 -12.74 -12.24 29.08
CA LEU A 321 -11.30 -12.23 28.78
C LEU A 321 -10.70 -10.82 28.79
N ALA A 322 -11.47 -9.82 28.32
CA ALA A 322 -11.07 -8.42 28.37
C ALA A 322 -10.70 -7.97 29.81
N ARG A 323 -11.40 -8.49 30.82
CA ARG A 323 -11.21 -8.08 32.21
C ARG A 323 -9.93 -8.65 32.82
N LEU A 324 -9.36 -9.72 32.25
CA LEU A 324 -8.09 -10.31 32.68
C LEU A 324 -6.91 -9.36 32.44
N GLY A 325 -7.00 -8.46 31.47
CA GLY A 325 -6.00 -7.41 31.25
C GLY A 325 -5.86 -6.43 32.42
N SER A 326 -6.78 -6.44 33.39
CA SER A 326 -6.65 -5.66 34.64
C SER A 326 -5.69 -6.28 35.66
N LEU A 327 -5.27 -7.54 35.47
CA LEU A 327 -4.24 -8.19 36.29
C LEU A 327 -2.88 -7.55 36.02
N LYS A 328 -2.38 -6.78 36.98
CA LYS A 328 -1.04 -6.20 36.92
C LYS A 328 0.02 -7.29 37.14
N ASN A 329 1.17 -7.19 36.46
CA ASN A 329 2.33 -8.13 36.51
C ASN A 329 2.79 -8.56 37.92
N ASN A 330 2.45 -7.79 38.94
CA ASN A 330 2.90 -7.97 40.30
C ASN A 330 1.87 -8.67 41.20
N SER A 331 0.64 -8.88 40.71
CA SER A 331 -0.46 -9.51 41.48
C SER A 331 -0.25 -11.01 41.72
N LEU A 332 0.53 -11.64 40.86
CA LEU A 332 0.85 -13.08 40.85
C LEU A 332 2.35 -13.25 40.58
N SER A 333 2.92 -14.42 40.90
CA SER A 333 4.31 -14.70 40.56
C SER A 333 4.49 -14.80 39.03
N ALA A 334 5.73 -14.64 38.55
CA ALA A 334 6.01 -14.79 37.11
C ALA A 334 5.64 -16.19 36.58
N VAL A 335 5.81 -17.24 37.40
CA VAL A 335 5.43 -18.62 37.07
C VAL A 335 3.92 -18.77 36.94
N ASP A 336 3.18 -18.18 37.88
CA ASP A 336 1.72 -18.19 37.86
C ASP A 336 1.17 -17.43 36.65
N LEU A 337 1.74 -16.26 36.34
CA LEU A 337 1.38 -15.48 35.16
C LEU A 337 1.63 -16.24 33.86
N SER A 338 2.76 -16.95 33.75
CA SER A 338 3.05 -17.81 32.59
C SER A 338 2.00 -18.93 32.43
N THR A 339 1.56 -19.48 33.55
CA THR A 339 0.54 -20.52 33.57
C THR A 339 -0.82 -20.00 33.10
N ILE A 340 -1.19 -18.77 33.49
CA ILE A 340 -2.40 -18.09 33.03
C ILE A 340 -2.29 -17.67 31.56
N ALA A 341 -1.14 -17.13 31.16
CA ALA A 341 -0.82 -16.79 29.77
C ALA A 341 -1.04 -17.96 28.82
N THR A 342 -0.54 -19.15 29.18
CA THR A 342 -0.72 -20.38 28.38
C THR A 342 -2.20 -20.75 28.19
N ALA A 343 -3.01 -20.63 29.24
CA ALA A 343 -4.45 -20.91 29.17
C ALA A 343 -5.17 -19.90 28.26
N ILE A 344 -4.79 -18.62 28.34
CA ILE A 344 -5.33 -17.56 27.49
C ILE A 344 -4.94 -17.77 26.04
N THR A 345 -3.67 -18.05 25.75
CA THR A 345 -3.21 -18.36 24.39
C THR A 345 -4.01 -19.51 23.78
N THR A 346 -4.21 -20.59 24.54
CA THR A 346 -5.01 -21.74 24.08
C THR A 346 -6.44 -21.32 23.75
N ARG A 347 -7.09 -20.58 24.65
CA ARG A 347 -8.47 -20.13 24.45
C ARG A 347 -8.61 -19.13 23.29
N LEU A 348 -7.66 -18.21 23.14
CA LEU A 348 -7.64 -17.25 22.04
C LEU A 348 -7.52 -17.96 20.69
N ILE A 349 -6.69 -19.01 20.60
CA ILE A 349 -6.59 -19.82 19.38
C ILE A 349 -7.96 -20.41 19.03
N GLU A 350 -8.65 -21.03 19.99
CA GLU A 350 -9.99 -21.59 19.77
C GLU A 350 -10.99 -20.52 19.30
N LEU A 351 -11.04 -19.37 19.97
CA LEU A 351 -11.97 -18.29 19.63
C LEU A 351 -11.67 -17.67 18.27
N MET A 352 -10.40 -17.41 17.95
CA MET A 352 -10.00 -16.86 16.65
C MET A 352 -10.32 -17.82 15.50
N LEU A 353 -10.20 -19.13 15.72
CA LEU A 353 -10.58 -20.15 14.73
C LEU A 353 -12.10 -20.26 14.53
N LEU A 354 -12.91 -19.96 15.54
CA LEU A 354 -14.37 -19.88 15.43
C LEU A 354 -14.85 -18.60 14.71
N GLY A 355 -14.02 -17.54 14.72
CA GLY A 355 -14.23 -16.30 13.97
C GLY A 355 -13.97 -15.07 14.83
N LEU A 356 -13.45 -14.00 14.20
CA LEU A 356 -13.26 -12.71 14.86
C LEU A 356 -14.52 -11.87 14.79
N ASP A 357 -15.18 -11.71 15.93
CA ASP A 357 -16.16 -10.67 16.12
C ASP A 357 -15.49 -9.35 16.58
N SER A 358 -16.30 -8.30 16.63
CA SER A 358 -15.86 -6.98 17.11
C SER A 358 -15.36 -6.97 18.55
N GLN A 359 -15.82 -7.89 19.41
CA GLN A 359 -15.40 -7.97 20.81
C GLN A 359 -13.99 -8.56 20.91
N LEU A 360 -13.70 -9.65 20.21
CA LEU A 360 -12.38 -10.27 20.17
C LEU A 360 -11.35 -9.33 19.51
N LEU A 361 -11.75 -8.61 18.47
CA LEU A 361 -10.91 -7.54 17.89
C LEU A 361 -10.63 -6.43 18.89
N SER A 362 -11.61 -6.00 19.68
CA SER A 362 -11.39 -5.01 20.73
C SER A 362 -10.38 -5.51 21.78
N ILE A 363 -10.41 -6.80 22.13
CA ILE A 363 -9.48 -7.42 23.09
C ILE A 363 -8.04 -7.41 22.57
N ILE A 364 -7.84 -7.67 21.27
CA ILE A 364 -6.51 -7.66 20.65
C ILE A 364 -5.93 -6.24 20.60
N THR A 365 -6.80 -5.22 20.52
CA THR A 365 -6.43 -3.88 20.03
C THR A 365 -6.52 -2.78 21.09
N GLN A 366 -7.27 -3.01 22.18
CA GLN A 366 -7.49 -2.03 23.25
C GLN A 366 -6.26 -1.74 24.12
N TRP A 367 -5.18 -2.54 24.05
CA TRP A 367 -4.07 -2.42 24.99
C TRP A 367 -2.74 -2.02 24.35
N PRO A 368 -2.27 -0.81 24.64
CA PRO A 368 -0.93 -0.37 24.23
C PRO A 368 0.17 -1.14 24.96
N ASN A 369 1.40 -1.00 24.48
CA ASN A 369 2.64 -1.56 25.03
C ASN A 369 2.95 -1.02 26.45
N GLU A 370 2.13 -1.31 27.44
CA GLU A 370 2.41 -1.01 28.84
C GLU A 370 3.30 -2.11 29.46
N PRO A 371 4.46 -1.77 30.06
CA PRO A 371 5.37 -2.74 30.66
C PRO A 371 4.71 -3.62 31.74
N SER A 372 3.66 -3.10 32.39
CA SER A 372 2.94 -3.78 33.47
C SER A 372 1.94 -4.86 33.00
N ARG A 373 1.85 -5.08 31.68
CA ARG A 373 0.91 -6.03 31.04
C ARG A 373 1.54 -6.83 29.90
N THR A 374 2.88 -6.87 29.83
CA THR A 374 3.61 -7.55 28.75
C THR A 374 3.18 -9.01 28.57
N TRP A 375 2.92 -9.76 29.66
CA TRP A 375 2.48 -11.15 29.57
C TRP A 375 1.19 -11.34 28.75
N TRP A 376 0.27 -10.38 28.81
CA TRP A 376 -0.99 -10.44 28.07
C TRP A 376 -0.75 -10.26 26.56
N ARG A 377 0.02 -9.23 26.18
CA ARG A 377 0.39 -9.02 24.77
C ARG A 377 1.21 -10.17 24.22
N THR A 378 2.15 -10.71 25.00
CA THR A 378 2.92 -11.92 24.63
C THR A 378 1.99 -13.12 24.41
N SER A 379 0.93 -13.27 25.20
CA SER A 379 -0.05 -14.36 25.03
C SER A 379 -0.84 -14.23 23.71
N LEU A 380 -1.20 -12.99 23.33
CA LEU A 380 -1.85 -12.67 22.06
C LEU A 380 -0.92 -12.94 20.86
N LEU A 381 0.33 -12.47 20.93
CA LEU A 381 1.33 -12.72 19.89
C LEU A 381 1.58 -14.22 19.71
N ALA A 382 1.75 -14.97 20.80
CA ALA A 382 1.93 -16.42 20.75
C ALA A 382 0.71 -17.15 20.14
N ALA A 383 -0.51 -16.67 20.40
CA ALA A 383 -1.72 -17.23 19.80
C ALA A 383 -1.75 -17.00 18.28
N LEU A 384 -1.45 -15.77 17.85
CA LEU A 384 -1.41 -15.41 16.43
C LEU A 384 -0.26 -16.10 15.70
N GLU A 385 0.92 -16.22 16.31
CA GLU A 385 2.04 -16.98 15.77
C GLU A 385 1.67 -18.45 15.54
N ASN A 386 0.94 -19.06 16.48
CA ASN A 386 0.44 -20.44 16.31
C ASN A 386 -0.54 -20.56 15.12
N ILE A 387 -1.41 -19.56 14.94
CA ILE A 387 -2.38 -19.56 13.85
C ILE A 387 -1.69 -19.29 12.51
N PHE A 388 -0.86 -18.26 12.42
CA PHE A 388 -0.20 -17.84 11.20
C PHE A 388 0.82 -18.87 10.73
N SER A 389 1.57 -19.52 11.64
CA SER A 389 2.50 -20.61 11.29
C SER A 389 1.81 -21.81 10.59
N LYS A 390 0.51 -22.03 10.83
CA LYS A 390 -0.28 -23.09 10.19
C LYS A 390 -1.11 -22.63 8.99
N TRP A 391 -1.15 -21.31 8.74
CA TRP A 391 -1.95 -20.60 7.72
C TRP A 391 -3.10 -21.41 7.10
N THR A 392 -4.32 -21.17 7.55
CA THR A 392 -5.52 -21.93 7.14
C THR A 392 -6.57 -21.03 6.50
N ALA A 393 -7.54 -21.62 5.79
CA ALA A 393 -8.70 -20.89 5.26
C ALA A 393 -9.48 -20.25 6.42
N GLY A 394 -9.36 -18.93 6.58
CA GLY A 394 -9.88 -18.19 7.72
C GLY A 394 -8.84 -17.28 8.40
N SER A 395 -7.54 -17.55 8.22
CA SER A 395 -6.46 -16.68 8.69
C SER A 395 -6.53 -15.28 8.06
N GLU A 396 -7.05 -15.16 6.83
CA GLU A 396 -7.25 -13.89 6.14
C GLU A 396 -8.23 -12.98 6.88
N ARG A 397 -9.30 -13.56 7.45
CA ARG A 397 -10.28 -12.81 8.26
C ARG A 397 -9.63 -12.17 9.48
N ILE A 398 -8.60 -12.81 10.02
CA ILE A 398 -7.82 -12.25 11.13
C ILE A 398 -7.04 -11.02 10.68
N VAL A 399 -6.33 -11.13 9.57
CA VAL A 399 -5.58 -10.01 9.00
C VAL A 399 -6.51 -8.84 8.66
N PHE A 400 -7.65 -9.09 8.01
CA PHE A 400 -8.63 -8.04 7.70
C PHE A 400 -9.29 -7.44 8.95
N GLY A 401 -9.50 -8.24 10.00
CA GLY A 401 -9.96 -7.73 11.29
C GLY A 401 -8.96 -6.74 11.90
N LEU A 402 -7.66 -7.07 11.85
CA LEU A 402 -6.59 -6.19 12.31
C LEU A 402 -6.48 -4.90 11.49
N TRP A 403 -6.85 -4.92 10.20
CA TRP A 403 -6.86 -3.71 9.37
C TRP A 403 -7.77 -2.61 9.94
N SER A 404 -8.81 -2.97 10.69
CA SER A 404 -9.72 -1.99 11.31
C SER A 404 -9.06 -1.09 12.38
N GLN A 405 -7.78 -1.33 12.70
CA GLN A 405 -7.01 -0.56 13.67
C GLN A 405 -5.92 0.29 13.01
N PRO A 406 -5.41 1.33 13.71
CA PRO A 406 -4.21 2.04 13.27
C PRO A 406 -3.03 1.08 13.11
N PHE A 407 -2.34 1.13 11.97
CA PHE A 407 -1.21 0.26 11.63
C PHE A 407 -0.15 0.19 12.74
N GLU A 408 0.16 1.33 13.36
CA GLU A 408 1.17 1.44 14.43
C GLU A 408 0.81 0.67 15.70
N SER A 409 -0.47 0.31 15.89
CA SER A 409 -0.94 -0.46 17.04
C SER A 409 -0.89 -1.97 16.81
N VAL A 410 -0.77 -2.40 15.54
CA VAL A 410 -0.89 -3.80 15.12
C VAL A 410 0.26 -4.32 14.25
N ASN A 411 1.29 -3.51 14.00
CA ASN A 411 2.40 -3.88 13.11
C ASN A 411 3.18 -5.11 13.59
N ASP A 412 3.43 -5.22 14.90
CA ASP A 412 4.09 -6.38 15.52
C ASP A 412 3.30 -7.68 15.37
N PHE A 413 1.98 -7.62 15.17
CA PHE A 413 1.19 -8.80 14.78
C PHE A 413 1.43 -9.21 13.33
N PHE A 414 1.69 -8.25 12.44
CA PHE A 414 2.00 -8.53 11.03
C PHE A 414 3.41 -9.10 10.85
N ASP A 415 4.36 -8.76 11.72
CA ASP A 415 5.71 -9.35 11.74
C ASP A 415 5.70 -10.89 11.94
N LEU A 416 4.59 -11.47 12.39
CA LEU A 416 4.42 -12.91 12.63
C LEU A 416 4.06 -13.72 11.36
N LEU A 417 3.93 -13.07 10.20
CA LEU A 417 3.48 -13.72 8.97
C LEU A 417 4.64 -14.54 8.33
N PRO A 418 4.51 -15.88 8.18
CA PRO A 418 5.65 -16.78 7.93
C PRO A 418 6.10 -16.93 6.46
N ASP A 419 5.28 -16.54 5.47
CA ASP A 419 5.57 -16.70 4.02
C ASP A 419 4.86 -15.62 3.20
N THR A 420 5.60 -14.64 2.73
CA THR A 420 5.05 -13.38 2.24
C THR A 420 4.28 -13.53 0.90
N GLU A 421 4.76 -14.32 -0.06
CA GLU A 421 4.12 -14.43 -1.39
C GLU A 421 2.84 -15.29 -1.38
N ARG A 422 2.85 -16.40 -0.63
CA ARG A 422 1.67 -17.25 -0.46
C ARG A 422 0.57 -16.49 0.27
N ILE A 423 0.94 -15.74 1.31
CA ILE A 423 0.00 -14.93 2.09
C ILE A 423 -0.57 -13.80 1.25
N GLU A 424 0.23 -13.09 0.47
CA GLU A 424 -0.25 -12.06 -0.46
C GLU A 424 -1.34 -12.63 -1.38
N SER A 425 -1.09 -13.80 -1.97
CA SER A 425 -2.03 -14.45 -2.89
C SER A 425 -3.32 -14.88 -2.17
N SER A 426 -3.20 -15.41 -0.95
CA SER A 426 -4.35 -15.77 -0.09
C SER A 426 -5.21 -14.56 0.22
N LEU A 427 -4.59 -13.47 0.69
CA LEU A 427 -5.26 -12.22 1.04
C LEU A 427 -5.95 -11.59 -0.16
N LEU A 428 -5.28 -11.55 -1.31
CA LEU A 428 -5.87 -11.06 -2.57
C LEU A 428 -7.13 -11.82 -2.96
N SER A 429 -7.09 -13.15 -2.87
CA SER A 429 -8.23 -14.01 -3.22
C SER A 429 -9.41 -13.88 -2.25
N ALA A 430 -9.14 -13.48 -1.00
CA ALA A 430 -10.12 -13.34 0.08
C ALA A 430 -10.52 -11.89 0.35
N LEU A 431 -10.08 -10.93 -0.49
CA LEU A 431 -10.33 -9.51 -0.30
C LEU A 431 -11.82 -9.21 -0.09
N PRO A 432 -12.22 -8.51 0.99
CA PRO A 432 -13.62 -8.15 1.20
C PRO A 432 -14.13 -7.15 0.15
N ASP A 433 -15.42 -7.23 -0.18
CA ASP A 433 -16.04 -6.30 -1.13
C ASP A 433 -15.98 -4.84 -0.65
N SER A 434 -16.20 -4.64 0.66
CA SER A 434 -16.20 -3.33 1.31
C SER A 434 -15.56 -3.38 2.70
N LEU A 435 -14.70 -2.40 2.99
CA LEU A 435 -14.18 -2.09 4.33
C LEU A 435 -14.19 -0.57 4.55
N PRO A 436 -14.15 -0.07 5.80
CA PRO A 436 -13.95 1.34 6.08
C PRO A 436 -12.64 1.87 5.48
N SER A 437 -12.60 3.14 5.07
CA SER A 437 -11.42 3.72 4.40
C SER A 437 -10.13 3.57 5.21
N LYS A 438 -10.20 3.75 6.53
CA LYS A 438 -9.06 3.55 7.44
C LYS A 438 -8.51 2.13 7.42
N ALA A 439 -9.36 1.13 7.19
CA ALA A 439 -8.92 -0.26 7.11
C ALA A 439 -8.14 -0.54 5.83
N TRP A 440 -8.59 0.03 4.71
CA TRP A 440 -7.82 -0.03 3.47
C TRP A 440 -6.48 0.68 3.58
N GLU A 441 -6.40 1.82 4.29
CA GLU A 441 -5.13 2.51 4.56
C GLU A 441 -4.15 1.62 5.36
N THR A 442 -4.64 0.89 6.37
CA THR A 442 -3.82 -0.10 7.11
C THR A 442 -3.35 -1.24 6.20
N GLY A 443 -4.23 -1.75 5.33
CA GLY A 443 -3.86 -2.76 4.33
C GLY A 443 -2.82 -2.27 3.31
N ILE A 444 -2.90 -1.01 2.89
CA ILE A 444 -1.89 -0.36 2.01
C ILE A 444 -0.54 -0.29 2.72
N LYS A 445 -0.50 0.18 3.98
CA LYS A 445 0.75 0.24 4.77
C LYS A 445 1.37 -1.13 4.96
N LEU A 446 0.56 -2.15 5.27
CA LEU A 446 1.02 -3.54 5.38
C LEU A 446 1.64 -4.00 4.05
N ALA A 447 0.92 -3.83 2.95
CA ALA A 447 1.41 -4.24 1.64
C ALA A 447 2.70 -3.50 1.23
N GLN A 448 2.89 -2.25 1.67
CA GLN A 448 4.14 -1.51 1.44
C GLN A 448 5.31 -2.07 2.25
N VAL A 449 5.10 -2.37 3.54
CA VAL A 449 6.13 -2.92 4.44
C VAL A 449 6.58 -4.31 3.97
N GLU A 450 5.62 -5.15 3.56
CA GLU A 450 5.89 -6.51 3.07
C GLU A 450 6.26 -6.57 1.57
N HIS A 451 6.32 -5.42 0.89
CA HIS A 451 6.54 -5.32 -0.56
C HIS A 451 5.56 -6.14 -1.43
N TRP A 452 4.32 -6.29 -0.96
CA TRP A 452 3.21 -6.96 -1.66
C TRP A 452 2.55 -6.04 -2.68
N LEU A 453 3.20 -5.89 -3.83
CA LEU A 453 2.77 -4.95 -4.86
C LEU A 453 1.38 -5.26 -5.44
N ARG A 454 0.98 -6.53 -5.57
CA ARG A 454 -0.36 -6.88 -6.08
C ARG A 454 -1.43 -6.49 -5.07
N LEU A 455 -1.23 -6.80 -3.78
CA LEU A 455 -2.15 -6.40 -2.72
C LEU A 455 -2.19 -4.87 -2.55
N HIS A 456 -1.03 -4.22 -2.68
CA HIS A 456 -0.93 -2.76 -2.61
C HIS A 456 -1.83 -2.07 -3.64
N LEU A 457 -1.76 -2.48 -4.92
CA LEU A 457 -2.62 -1.90 -5.94
C LEU A 457 -4.09 -2.27 -5.74
N ALA A 458 -4.39 -3.52 -5.37
CA ALA A 458 -5.76 -3.95 -5.13
C ALA A 458 -6.44 -3.13 -4.01
N CYS A 459 -5.71 -2.82 -2.93
CA CYS A 459 -6.21 -1.94 -1.86
C CYS A 459 -6.38 -0.49 -2.32
N LEU A 460 -5.45 0.05 -3.13
CA LEU A 460 -5.57 1.40 -3.69
C LEU A 460 -6.81 1.56 -4.57
N LEU A 461 -7.14 0.55 -5.38
CA LEU A 461 -8.34 0.53 -6.23
C LEU A 461 -9.66 0.53 -5.43
N LYS A 462 -9.63 0.19 -4.13
CA LYS A 462 -10.80 0.29 -3.24
C LYS A 462 -10.99 1.69 -2.66
N LEU A 463 -9.98 2.56 -2.71
CA LEU A 463 -9.99 3.91 -2.14
C LEU A 463 -10.01 5.02 -3.19
N PHE A 464 -9.41 4.78 -4.34
CA PHE A 464 -9.17 5.78 -5.37
C PHE A 464 -9.73 5.31 -6.72
N ASN A 465 -9.98 6.25 -7.62
CA ASN A 465 -10.22 5.90 -9.02
C ASN A 465 -8.95 5.26 -9.63
N LEU A 466 -9.11 4.59 -10.78
CA LEU A 466 -8.03 3.83 -11.42
C LEU A 466 -6.77 4.66 -11.66
N GLN A 467 -6.91 5.88 -12.19
CA GLN A 467 -5.76 6.73 -12.51
C GLN A 467 -4.98 7.14 -11.26
N ASP A 468 -5.67 7.57 -10.20
CA ASP A 468 -5.05 7.97 -8.93
C ASP A 468 -4.44 6.77 -8.19
N ALA A 469 -5.09 5.61 -8.24
CA ALA A 469 -4.58 4.36 -7.69
C ALA A 469 -3.29 3.94 -8.39
N LEU A 470 -3.27 3.93 -9.72
CA LEU A 470 -2.08 3.60 -10.51
C LEU A 470 -0.94 4.59 -10.25
N LYS A 471 -1.24 5.90 -10.21
CA LYS A 471 -0.23 6.93 -9.92
C LYS A 471 0.43 6.69 -8.56
N LYS A 472 -0.36 6.46 -7.51
CA LYS A 472 0.14 6.15 -6.15
C LYS A 472 0.90 4.83 -6.10
N HIS A 473 0.45 3.83 -6.85
CA HIS A 473 1.12 2.54 -6.92
C HIS A 473 2.51 2.67 -7.56
N LEU A 474 2.63 3.41 -8.66
CA LEU A 474 3.87 3.63 -9.40
C LEU A 474 4.91 4.47 -8.62
N GLU A 475 4.50 5.21 -7.58
CA GLU A 475 5.43 5.86 -6.64
C GLU A 475 6.18 4.83 -5.77
N ILE A 476 5.59 3.63 -5.57
CA ILE A 476 6.17 2.53 -4.78
C ILE A 476 6.78 1.47 -5.69
N ASP A 477 6.08 1.05 -6.74
CA ASP A 477 6.56 0.09 -7.72
C ASP A 477 7.41 0.78 -8.81
N VAL A 478 8.68 0.99 -8.47
CA VAL A 478 9.69 1.58 -9.34
C VAL A 478 10.32 0.60 -10.34
N SER A 479 9.96 -0.69 -10.28
CA SER A 479 10.53 -1.71 -11.17
C SER A 479 9.99 -1.54 -12.59
N SER A 480 10.85 -1.31 -13.57
CA SER A 480 10.42 -1.13 -14.96
C SER A 480 9.91 -2.40 -15.64
N THR A 481 10.04 -3.58 -15.00
CA THR A 481 9.69 -4.88 -15.59
C THR A 481 8.63 -5.65 -14.81
N TYR A 482 8.26 -5.20 -13.61
CA TYR A 482 7.23 -5.88 -12.82
C TYR A 482 5.82 -5.57 -13.37
N MET A 483 5.09 -6.60 -13.78
CA MET A 483 3.80 -6.46 -14.47
C MET A 483 2.59 -6.98 -13.67
N ALA A 484 2.81 -7.84 -12.66
CA ALA A 484 1.73 -8.65 -12.09
C ALA A 484 0.63 -7.81 -11.40
N ALA A 485 1.00 -6.74 -10.70
CA ALA A 485 0.01 -5.83 -10.10
C ALA A 485 -0.76 -5.06 -11.20
N LEU A 486 -0.07 -4.52 -12.19
CA LEU A 486 -0.69 -3.75 -13.28
C LEU A 486 -1.62 -4.63 -14.14
N GLN A 487 -1.27 -5.90 -14.34
CA GLN A 487 -2.15 -6.90 -14.97
C GLN A 487 -3.42 -7.13 -14.17
N LEU A 488 -3.33 -7.20 -12.84
CA LEU A 488 -4.52 -7.28 -11.97
C LEU A 488 -5.46 -6.09 -12.18
N ALA A 489 -4.93 -4.87 -12.25
CA ALA A 489 -5.75 -3.69 -12.54
C ALA A 489 -6.36 -3.74 -13.95
N ARG A 490 -5.59 -4.19 -14.96
CA ARG A 490 -6.08 -4.37 -16.33
C ARG A 490 -7.25 -5.33 -16.40
N ASP A 491 -7.16 -6.45 -15.70
CA ASP A 491 -8.13 -7.54 -15.80
C ASP A 491 -9.39 -7.29 -14.94
N GLN A 492 -9.30 -6.46 -13.89
CA GLN A 492 -10.43 -6.17 -12.99
C GLN A 492 -11.22 -4.89 -13.36
N GLN A 493 -10.63 -3.99 -14.13
CA GLN A 493 -11.22 -2.67 -14.40
C GLN A 493 -11.77 -2.55 -15.82
N ASN A 494 -12.51 -1.48 -16.09
CA ASN A 494 -13.03 -1.22 -17.43
C ASN A 494 -11.85 -0.99 -18.42
N PRO A 495 -11.80 -1.68 -19.57
CA PRO A 495 -10.71 -1.54 -20.53
C PRO A 495 -10.50 -0.11 -21.03
N LEU A 496 -11.57 0.67 -21.24
CA LEU A 496 -11.47 2.06 -21.69
C LEU A 496 -10.87 2.96 -20.61
N GLU A 497 -11.30 2.80 -19.35
CA GLU A 497 -10.72 3.55 -18.23
C GLU A 497 -9.24 3.22 -18.03
N PHE A 498 -8.85 1.96 -18.22
CA PHE A 498 -7.45 1.54 -18.15
C PHE A 498 -6.62 2.18 -19.26
N ILE A 499 -7.13 2.21 -20.50
CA ILE A 499 -6.48 2.87 -21.62
C ILE A 499 -6.33 4.38 -21.34
N ASP A 500 -7.38 5.05 -20.87
CA ASP A 500 -7.33 6.48 -20.51
C ASP A 500 -6.29 6.77 -19.42
N ALA A 501 -6.20 5.90 -18.41
CA ALA A 501 -5.17 6.00 -17.37
C ALA A 501 -3.75 5.79 -17.95
N ALA A 502 -3.55 4.80 -18.82
CA ALA A 502 -2.28 4.54 -19.49
C ALA A 502 -1.84 5.72 -20.37
N ILE A 503 -2.77 6.33 -21.11
CA ILE A 503 -2.53 7.51 -21.94
C ILE A 503 -2.15 8.73 -21.08
N THR A 504 -2.80 8.90 -19.93
CA THR A 504 -2.58 10.06 -19.07
C THR A 504 -1.29 9.95 -18.27
N LEU A 505 -0.95 8.75 -17.78
CA LEU A 505 0.26 8.51 -17.00
C LEU A 505 1.50 8.31 -17.89
N GLU A 506 1.30 7.88 -19.14
CA GLU A 506 2.35 7.60 -20.13
C GLU A 506 3.48 6.66 -19.64
N GLU A 507 3.19 5.81 -18.65
CA GLU A 507 4.15 4.86 -18.11
C GLU A 507 4.26 3.62 -19.03
N GLY A 508 5.49 3.17 -19.28
CA GLY A 508 5.78 2.19 -20.33
C GLY A 508 5.07 0.84 -20.19
N ARG A 509 4.94 0.32 -18.96
CA ARG A 509 4.26 -0.94 -18.67
C ARG A 509 2.75 -0.82 -18.86
N LEU A 510 2.17 0.30 -18.43
CA LEU A 510 0.74 0.59 -18.66
C LEU A 510 0.43 0.72 -20.15
N ILE A 511 1.28 1.40 -20.91
CA ILE A 511 1.18 1.51 -22.37
C ILE A 511 1.24 0.13 -23.03
N GLU A 512 2.15 -0.74 -22.58
CA GLU A 512 2.26 -2.10 -23.10
C GLU A 512 0.99 -2.92 -22.86
N LEU A 513 0.46 -2.89 -21.63
CA LEU A 513 -0.76 -3.60 -21.28
C LEU A 513 -1.99 -3.04 -22.02
N ALA A 514 -2.08 -1.72 -22.18
CA ALA A 514 -3.13 -1.07 -22.98
C ALA A 514 -3.01 -1.44 -24.47
N GLY A 515 -1.78 -1.54 -25.00
CA GLY A 515 -1.52 -2.04 -26.35
C GLY A 515 -2.00 -3.48 -26.53
N GLN A 516 -1.71 -4.37 -25.58
CA GLN A 516 -2.19 -5.75 -25.59
C GLN A 516 -3.73 -5.84 -25.57
N LEU A 517 -4.41 -4.97 -24.81
CA LEU A 517 -5.87 -4.86 -24.83
C LEU A 517 -6.38 -4.46 -26.21
N CYS A 518 -5.82 -3.40 -26.80
CA CYS A 518 -6.22 -2.93 -28.14
C CYS A 518 -5.92 -3.94 -29.26
N ASN A 519 -4.89 -4.78 -29.09
CA ASN A 519 -4.59 -5.87 -30.03
C ASN A 519 -5.64 -6.98 -29.92
N SER A 520 -6.06 -7.31 -28.69
CA SER A 520 -7.06 -8.36 -28.42
C SER A 520 -8.48 -7.91 -28.76
N ASP A 521 -8.79 -6.63 -28.56
CA ASP A 521 -10.06 -5.98 -28.92
C ASP A 521 -9.80 -4.68 -29.73
N PRO A 522 -9.72 -4.79 -31.07
CA PRO A 522 -9.55 -3.65 -31.97
C PRO A 522 -10.54 -2.51 -31.80
N ASP A 523 -11.76 -2.77 -31.31
CA ASP A 523 -12.80 -1.75 -31.17
C ASP A 523 -12.45 -0.70 -30.12
N LEU A 524 -11.52 -0.99 -29.21
CA LEU A 524 -10.99 -0.03 -28.22
C LEU A 524 -10.23 1.14 -28.87
N LEU A 525 -9.75 0.98 -30.11
CA LEU A 525 -9.07 2.04 -30.88
C LEU A 525 -10.04 2.99 -31.61
N LYS A 526 -11.36 2.82 -31.50
CA LYS A 526 -12.35 3.69 -32.17
C LYS A 526 -12.20 5.18 -31.81
N ASN A 527 -11.76 5.46 -30.59
CA ASN A 527 -11.57 6.82 -30.07
C ASN A 527 -10.10 7.28 -30.12
N LEU A 528 -9.28 6.65 -30.99
CA LEU A 528 -7.87 7.01 -31.17
C LEU A 528 -7.74 8.51 -31.46
N ASP A 529 -7.09 9.23 -30.55
CA ASP A 529 -6.71 10.62 -30.73
C ASP A 529 -5.22 10.71 -31.05
N ILE A 530 -4.91 10.83 -32.33
CA ILE A 530 -3.53 10.89 -32.84
C ILE A 530 -2.75 12.10 -32.33
N THR A 531 -3.42 13.13 -31.78
CA THR A 531 -2.75 14.34 -31.28
C THR A 531 -2.13 14.13 -29.91
N LYS A 532 -2.55 13.06 -29.19
CA LYS A 532 -2.04 12.72 -27.86
C LYS A 532 -0.93 11.69 -27.95
N ASN A 533 0.22 12.00 -27.34
CA ASN A 533 1.38 11.11 -27.32
C ASN A 533 1.07 9.73 -26.71
N GLY A 534 0.36 9.67 -25.58
CA GLY A 534 -0.07 8.41 -24.98
C GLY A 534 -0.88 7.51 -25.93
N TRP A 535 -1.79 8.07 -26.73
CA TRP A 535 -2.54 7.32 -27.74
C TRP A 535 -1.64 6.79 -28.86
N GLN A 536 -0.70 7.60 -29.35
CA GLN A 536 0.28 7.16 -30.34
C GLN A 536 1.12 5.98 -29.82
N LYS A 537 1.52 6.02 -28.54
CA LYS A 537 2.27 4.95 -27.87
C LYS A 537 1.44 3.67 -27.70
N VAL A 538 0.19 3.77 -27.24
CA VAL A 538 -0.73 2.63 -27.11
C VAL A 538 -0.97 1.97 -28.46
N TRP A 539 -1.26 2.76 -29.49
CA TRP A 539 -1.48 2.24 -30.84
C TRP A 539 -0.22 1.54 -31.38
N LEU A 540 0.97 2.16 -31.25
CA LEU A 540 2.22 1.54 -31.66
C LEU A 540 2.47 0.21 -30.91
N SER A 541 2.19 0.17 -29.61
CA SER A 541 2.32 -1.03 -28.79
C SER A 541 1.34 -2.14 -29.20
N SER A 542 0.10 -1.79 -29.56
CA SER A 542 -0.91 -2.77 -29.98
C SER A 542 -0.53 -3.58 -31.22
N VAL A 543 0.36 -3.05 -32.04
CA VAL A 543 0.79 -3.68 -33.30
C VAL A 543 2.06 -4.53 -33.10
N GLY A 544 2.88 -4.23 -32.09
CA GLY A 544 4.17 -4.88 -31.87
C GLY A 544 5.21 -4.58 -32.96
N SER A 545 6.36 -5.27 -32.90
CA SER A 545 7.50 -5.05 -33.81
C SER A 545 7.20 -5.39 -35.27
N GLU A 546 6.49 -6.49 -35.53
CA GLU A 546 6.26 -7.03 -36.88
C GLU A 546 4.81 -6.91 -37.39
N GLY A 547 3.87 -6.43 -36.56
CA GLY A 547 2.47 -6.32 -36.97
C GLY A 547 2.19 -5.21 -37.99
N ASN A 548 1.06 -5.36 -38.69
CA ASN A 548 0.52 -4.35 -39.58
C ASN A 548 -0.23 -3.28 -38.78
N LEU A 549 0.15 -2.01 -38.97
CA LEU A 549 -0.38 -0.83 -38.27
C LEU A 549 -1.92 -0.68 -38.38
N TRP A 550 -2.49 -1.23 -39.45
CA TRP A 550 -3.85 -0.93 -39.88
C TRP A 550 -4.86 -2.05 -39.61
N ASN A 551 -4.42 -3.21 -39.10
CA ASN A 551 -5.30 -4.38 -38.91
C ASN A 551 -6.53 -4.09 -38.03
N SER A 552 -6.41 -3.12 -37.12
CA SER A 552 -7.42 -2.77 -36.12
C SER A 552 -8.13 -1.44 -36.39
N LEU A 553 -7.80 -0.74 -37.47
CA LEU A 553 -8.29 0.61 -37.74
C LEU A 553 -9.05 0.68 -39.06
N LYS A 554 -10.19 1.37 -39.03
CA LYS A 554 -10.95 1.70 -40.23
C LYS A 554 -10.36 2.98 -40.85
N GLN A 555 -10.37 3.07 -42.18
CA GLN A 555 -9.94 4.26 -42.93
C GLN A 555 -8.45 4.66 -42.74
N PRO A 556 -7.50 3.76 -43.05
CA PRO A 556 -6.07 3.99 -42.83
C PRO A 556 -5.52 5.25 -43.53
N ASN A 557 -6.09 5.64 -44.68
CA ASN A 557 -5.68 6.84 -45.39
C ASN A 557 -6.04 8.12 -44.61
N GLN A 558 -7.27 8.23 -44.08
CA GLN A 558 -7.70 9.41 -43.33
C GLN A 558 -6.89 9.60 -42.03
N ILE A 559 -6.56 8.48 -41.36
CA ILE A 559 -5.71 8.51 -40.17
C ILE A 559 -4.28 8.94 -40.52
N THR A 560 -3.73 8.40 -41.62
CA THR A 560 -2.41 8.81 -42.14
C THR A 560 -2.36 10.32 -42.44
N GLU A 561 -3.38 10.82 -43.14
CA GLU A 561 -3.49 12.25 -43.48
C GLU A 561 -3.58 13.09 -42.20
N SER A 562 -4.39 12.69 -41.22
CA SER A 562 -4.52 13.38 -39.93
C SER A 562 -3.20 13.44 -39.15
N ILE A 563 -2.39 12.37 -39.19
CA ILE A 563 -1.05 12.35 -38.58
C ILE A 563 -0.13 13.37 -39.25
N PHE A 564 -0.17 13.47 -40.58
CA PHE A 564 0.67 14.41 -41.31
C PHE A 564 0.18 15.85 -41.17
N ASP A 565 -1.12 16.09 -41.15
CA ASP A 565 -1.66 17.42 -40.86
C ASP A 565 -1.27 17.86 -39.44
N HIS A 566 -1.29 16.95 -38.46
CA HIS A 566 -0.81 17.23 -37.10
C HIS A 566 0.70 17.56 -37.08
N LEU A 567 1.52 16.80 -37.81
CA LEU A 567 2.95 17.08 -37.93
C LEU A 567 3.22 18.44 -38.60
N ILE A 568 2.47 18.77 -39.65
CA ILE A 568 2.55 20.06 -40.35
C ILE A 568 2.15 21.23 -39.44
N ALA A 569 1.14 21.03 -38.59
CA ALA A 569 0.72 22.01 -37.58
C ALA A 569 1.75 22.20 -36.44
N GLY A 570 2.90 21.53 -36.47
CA GLY A 570 3.94 21.59 -35.44
C GLY A 570 3.72 20.62 -34.28
N GLY A 571 2.75 19.70 -34.41
CA GLY A 571 2.51 18.62 -33.48
C GLY A 571 3.62 17.59 -33.47
N GLN A 572 3.75 16.86 -32.37
CA GLN A 572 4.75 15.79 -32.23
C GLN A 572 4.15 14.44 -32.60
N VAL A 573 4.83 13.74 -33.52
CA VAL A 573 4.47 12.38 -33.93
C VAL A 573 5.64 11.45 -33.63
N LEU A 574 5.35 10.28 -33.05
CA LEU A 574 6.38 9.27 -32.76
C LEU A 574 7.13 8.86 -34.04
N PRO A 575 8.48 8.95 -34.07
CA PRO A 575 9.26 8.60 -35.25
C PRO A 575 9.07 7.16 -35.73
N GLU A 576 8.88 6.22 -34.80
CA GLU A 576 8.61 4.81 -35.13
C GLU A 576 7.24 4.63 -35.81
N LEU A 577 6.26 5.48 -35.51
CA LEU A 577 4.96 5.47 -36.19
C LEU A 577 5.13 5.92 -37.65
N ILE A 578 5.83 7.04 -37.88
CA ILE A 578 6.17 7.53 -39.23
C ILE A 578 6.92 6.45 -40.03
N LYS A 579 7.87 5.76 -39.38
CA LYS A 579 8.64 4.67 -39.98
C LYS A 579 7.78 3.46 -40.35
N LYS A 580 6.82 3.06 -39.51
CA LYS A 580 5.89 1.98 -39.86
C LYS A 580 4.95 2.37 -40.99
N ILE A 581 4.44 3.61 -41.00
CA ILE A 581 3.61 4.13 -42.09
C ILE A 581 4.40 4.13 -43.40
N SER A 582 5.67 4.57 -43.39
CA SER A 582 6.54 4.61 -44.58
C SER A 582 6.87 3.24 -45.16
N MET A 583 6.65 2.17 -44.40
CA MET A 583 6.84 0.78 -44.83
C MET A 583 5.52 0.09 -45.22
N SER A 584 4.40 0.79 -45.13
CA SER A 584 3.06 0.26 -45.42
C SER A 584 2.53 0.75 -46.77
N THR A 585 1.36 0.24 -47.19
CA THR A 585 0.66 0.71 -48.39
C THR A 585 0.27 2.18 -48.35
N GLN A 586 0.20 2.76 -47.15
CA GLN A 586 -0.13 4.17 -46.90
C GLN A 586 1.07 5.09 -47.11
N ALA A 587 2.23 4.56 -47.50
CA ALA A 587 3.37 5.36 -47.93
C ALA A 587 3.14 6.08 -49.27
N ASP A 588 2.17 5.63 -50.08
CA ASP A 588 1.75 6.33 -51.29
C ASP A 588 0.84 7.51 -50.92
N LEU A 589 1.40 8.72 -50.98
CA LEU A 589 0.71 9.95 -50.59
C LEU A 589 0.08 10.68 -51.77
N ARG A 590 -0.13 10.03 -52.92
CA ARG A 590 -0.64 10.70 -54.13
C ARG A 590 -1.93 11.51 -53.91
N ALA A 591 -2.82 11.01 -53.05
CA ALA A 591 -4.12 11.62 -52.75
C ALA A 591 -4.05 12.70 -51.66
N TYR A 592 -2.92 12.82 -50.96
CA TYR A 592 -2.74 13.82 -49.92
C TYR A 592 -2.38 15.17 -50.54
N SER A 593 -3.11 16.23 -50.20
CA SER A 593 -2.98 17.54 -50.82
C SER A 593 -1.79 18.37 -50.31
N ASN A 594 -1.32 18.13 -49.08
CA ASN A 594 -0.31 18.95 -48.40
C ASN A 594 1.13 18.38 -48.47
N ARG A 595 1.42 17.53 -49.46
CA ARG A 595 2.73 16.86 -49.64
C ARG A 595 3.93 17.79 -49.61
N SER A 596 3.87 18.91 -50.33
CA SER A 596 4.98 19.88 -50.42
C SER A 596 5.41 20.42 -49.06
N THR A 597 4.46 20.54 -48.12
CA THR A 597 4.72 21.02 -46.77
C THR A 597 5.22 19.90 -45.86
N LEU A 598 4.85 18.65 -46.15
CA LEU A 598 5.26 17.47 -45.39
C LEU A 598 6.74 17.09 -45.63
N TRP A 599 7.22 17.15 -46.88
CA TRP A 599 8.55 16.65 -47.24
C TRP A 599 9.70 17.19 -46.38
N PRO A 600 9.76 18.50 -46.04
CA PRO A 600 10.85 19.03 -45.23
C PRO A 600 10.82 18.55 -43.77
N LEU A 601 9.66 18.08 -43.28
CA LEU A 601 9.44 17.68 -41.87
C LEU A 601 9.82 16.22 -41.60
N LEU A 602 9.93 15.40 -42.65
CA LEU A 602 10.28 13.99 -42.55
C LEU A 602 11.80 13.80 -42.49
N ASP A 603 12.25 12.86 -41.67
CA ASP A 603 13.64 12.44 -41.68
C ASP A 603 14.03 11.81 -43.03
N LYS A 604 15.32 11.86 -43.36
CA LYS A 604 15.84 11.46 -44.68
C LYS A 604 15.38 10.08 -45.13
N ASN A 605 15.34 9.09 -44.23
CA ASN A 605 15.05 7.70 -44.59
C ASN A 605 13.56 7.51 -44.86
N ASN A 606 12.70 8.05 -44.00
CA ASN A 606 11.27 7.95 -44.20
C ASN A 606 10.83 8.79 -45.40
N ARG A 607 11.38 10.00 -45.56
CA ARG A 607 11.11 10.85 -46.73
C ARG A 607 11.39 10.12 -48.04
N GLU A 608 12.55 9.45 -48.15
CA GLU A 608 12.89 8.68 -49.34
C GLU A 608 11.85 7.58 -49.63
N ARG A 609 11.39 6.85 -48.60
CA ARG A 609 10.37 5.80 -48.78
C ARG A 609 9.03 6.37 -49.23
N PHE A 610 8.55 7.45 -48.62
CA PHE A 610 7.32 8.12 -49.02
C PHE A 610 7.41 8.66 -50.46
N LEU A 611 8.53 9.29 -50.82
CA LEU A 611 8.74 9.80 -52.18
C LEU A 611 8.75 8.66 -53.21
N LEU A 612 9.46 7.56 -52.93
CA LEU A 612 9.49 6.39 -53.82
C LEU A 612 8.12 5.73 -53.97
N ALA A 613 7.40 5.53 -52.87
CA ALA A 613 6.05 4.95 -52.91
C ALA A 613 5.07 5.85 -53.66
N THR A 614 5.10 7.17 -53.40
CA THR A 614 4.26 8.16 -54.07
C THR A 614 4.59 8.27 -55.57
N ALA A 615 5.87 8.35 -55.93
CA ALA A 615 6.31 8.38 -57.33
C ALA A 615 5.87 7.13 -58.09
N THR A 616 5.96 5.96 -57.45
CA THR A 616 5.48 4.69 -58.00
C THR A 616 3.95 4.69 -58.17
N GLY A 617 3.22 5.19 -57.18
CA GLY A 617 1.75 5.30 -57.19
C GLY A 617 1.22 6.23 -58.29
N LEU A 618 1.85 7.39 -58.48
CA LEU A 618 1.54 8.34 -59.56
C LEU A 618 1.74 7.69 -60.94
N LEU A 619 2.83 6.95 -61.11
CA LEU A 619 3.17 6.32 -62.39
C LEU A 619 2.25 5.14 -62.77
N THR A 620 1.77 4.40 -61.77
CA THR A 620 1.01 3.15 -61.98
C THR A 620 -0.50 3.33 -62.09
N HIS A 621 -1.07 4.37 -61.48
CA HIS A 621 -2.54 4.51 -61.41
C HIS A 621 -3.11 5.75 -62.10
N GLU A 622 -2.34 6.80 -62.34
CA GLU A 622 -2.86 8.01 -63.01
C GLU A 622 -2.73 7.90 -64.54
N LYS A 623 -3.61 8.59 -65.27
CA LYS A 623 -3.47 8.75 -66.72
C LYS A 623 -2.50 9.89 -66.99
N PRO A 624 -1.52 9.73 -67.91
CA PRO A 624 -0.53 10.78 -68.19
C PRO A 624 -1.11 12.11 -68.66
N GLU A 625 -2.37 12.11 -69.10
CA GLU A 625 -3.09 13.27 -69.64
C GLU A 625 -3.71 14.17 -68.55
N ASP A 626 -3.81 13.72 -67.30
CA ASP A 626 -4.20 14.55 -66.13
C ASP A 626 -3.03 15.45 -65.71
N SER A 627 -2.67 16.33 -66.63
CA SER A 627 -1.56 17.28 -66.61
C SER A 627 -1.81 18.51 -65.72
N SER A 628 -2.57 18.35 -64.63
CA SER A 628 -2.83 19.42 -63.67
C SER A 628 -1.94 19.38 -62.42
N TYR A 629 -1.21 18.29 -62.18
CA TYR A 629 -0.35 18.20 -61.00
C TYR A 629 0.96 18.98 -61.17
N HIS A 630 1.08 20.08 -60.43
CA HIS A 630 2.37 20.64 -60.06
C HIS A 630 3.11 19.60 -59.21
N LEU A 631 4.14 18.98 -59.80
CA LEU A 631 5.03 18.09 -59.06
C LEU A 631 5.98 18.93 -58.21
N GLU A 632 6.12 18.53 -56.96
CA GLU A 632 7.05 19.11 -56.01
C GLU A 632 8.50 18.80 -56.43
N PRO A 633 9.48 19.68 -56.14
CA PRO A 633 10.89 19.47 -56.52
C PRO A 633 11.45 18.11 -56.08
N GLU A 634 11.05 17.62 -54.90
CA GLU A 634 11.47 16.33 -54.36
C GLU A 634 11.00 15.15 -55.21
N LEU A 635 9.78 15.19 -55.75
CA LEU A 635 9.27 14.15 -56.65
C LEU A 635 9.92 14.24 -58.03
N ILE A 636 10.14 15.45 -58.54
CA ILE A 636 10.88 15.67 -59.80
C ILE A 636 12.26 15.03 -59.70
N GLU A 637 12.95 15.26 -58.58
CA GLU A 637 14.26 14.66 -58.34
C GLU A 637 14.19 13.13 -58.39
N VAL A 638 13.23 12.50 -57.70
CA VAL A 638 13.06 11.03 -57.72
C VAL A 638 12.85 10.50 -59.14
N PHE A 639 11.97 11.15 -59.91
CA PHE A 639 11.72 10.76 -61.31
C PHE A 639 12.94 10.94 -62.23
N SER A 640 13.87 11.82 -61.89
CA SER A 640 15.12 12.00 -62.64
C SER A 640 16.23 11.00 -62.27
N ARG A 641 16.06 10.13 -61.27
CA ARG A 641 17.11 9.19 -60.84
C ARG A 641 17.13 7.91 -61.67
N ASP A 642 18.35 7.47 -62.04
CA ASP A 642 18.56 6.24 -62.81
C ASP A 642 18.11 4.97 -62.08
N ASN A 643 18.22 4.93 -60.75
CA ASN A 643 17.79 3.78 -59.94
C ASN A 643 16.25 3.64 -59.90
N PHE A 644 15.53 4.77 -59.84
CA PHE A 644 14.08 4.76 -59.93
C PHE A 644 13.63 4.33 -61.32
N PHE A 645 14.31 4.80 -62.37
CA PHE A 645 14.04 4.32 -63.72
C PHE A 645 14.25 2.80 -63.88
N ALA A 646 15.28 2.22 -63.27
CA ALA A 646 15.47 0.77 -63.25
C ALA A 646 14.29 0.06 -62.56
N HIS A 647 13.73 0.63 -61.49
CA HIS A 647 12.53 0.13 -60.82
C HIS A 647 11.29 0.23 -61.72
N VAL A 648 11.13 1.34 -62.45
CA VAL A 648 10.06 1.56 -63.44
C VAL A 648 10.08 0.50 -64.55
N ILE A 649 11.24 0.24 -65.15
CA ILE A 649 11.38 -0.79 -66.21
C ILE A 649 10.99 -2.18 -65.69
N ALA A 650 11.39 -2.50 -64.46
CA ALA A 650 11.11 -3.80 -63.87
C ALA A 650 9.64 -4.00 -63.51
N ASN A 651 8.82 -2.94 -63.51
CA ASN A 651 7.42 -3.01 -63.11
C ASN A 651 6.51 -3.41 -64.28
N PRO A 652 5.91 -4.62 -64.25
CA PRO A 652 5.11 -5.13 -65.37
C PRO A 652 3.76 -4.40 -65.56
N THR A 653 3.35 -3.56 -64.61
CA THR A 653 2.07 -2.83 -64.67
C THR A 653 2.12 -1.54 -65.49
N ILE A 654 3.32 -1.10 -65.88
CA ILE A 654 3.53 0.15 -66.60
C ILE A 654 3.45 -0.12 -68.10
N SER A 655 2.45 0.48 -68.77
CA SER A 655 2.30 0.38 -70.22
C SER A 655 3.39 1.17 -70.96
N LEU A 656 3.63 0.81 -72.22
CA LEU A 656 4.57 1.51 -73.07
C LEU A 656 4.20 3.00 -73.22
N GLY A 657 2.93 3.34 -73.41
CA GLY A 657 2.48 4.73 -73.55
C GLY A 657 2.76 5.57 -72.30
N ARG A 658 2.58 4.99 -71.10
CA ARG A 658 2.93 5.64 -69.83
C ARG A 658 4.43 5.88 -69.71
N LEU A 659 5.24 4.89 -70.09
CA LEU A 659 6.69 5.02 -70.09
C LEU A 659 7.18 6.09 -71.09
N VAL A 660 6.62 6.13 -72.30
CA VAL A 660 6.94 7.14 -73.31
C VAL A 660 6.64 8.54 -72.78
N THR A 661 5.47 8.73 -72.16
CA THR A 661 5.09 10.02 -71.57
C THR A 661 6.00 10.39 -70.41
N TYR A 662 6.36 9.42 -69.57
CA TYR A 662 7.28 9.58 -68.47
C TYR A 662 8.68 10.06 -68.94
N ILE A 663 9.26 9.35 -69.90
CA ILE A 663 10.58 9.69 -70.46
C ILE A 663 10.56 11.08 -71.09
N ASP A 664 9.48 11.42 -71.80
CA ASP A 664 9.35 12.74 -72.42
C ASP A 664 9.21 13.87 -71.38
N ARG A 665 8.39 13.65 -70.34
CA ARG A 665 8.15 14.65 -69.29
C ARG A 665 9.41 14.97 -68.51
N PHE A 666 10.18 13.94 -68.13
CA PHE A 666 11.38 14.09 -67.29
C PHE A 666 12.70 14.16 -68.07
N LYS A 667 12.64 14.22 -69.41
CA LYS A 667 13.79 14.40 -70.30
C LYS A 667 14.93 13.40 -70.01
N LEU A 668 14.56 12.14 -69.83
CA LEU A 668 15.53 11.07 -69.55
C LEU A 668 16.44 10.79 -70.75
N ALA A 669 17.66 10.35 -70.47
CA ALA A 669 18.68 10.09 -71.49
C ALA A 669 18.35 8.90 -72.41
N GLU A 670 18.96 8.86 -73.60
CA GLU A 670 18.79 7.78 -74.59
C GLU A 670 19.10 6.38 -74.02
N ALA A 671 20.11 6.25 -73.15
CA ALA A 671 20.50 4.99 -72.54
C ALA A 671 19.34 4.30 -71.80
N ASN A 672 18.44 5.09 -71.22
CA ASN A 672 17.30 4.61 -70.46
C ASN A 672 16.26 3.93 -71.39
N ILE A 673 15.90 4.57 -72.51
CA ILE A 673 14.96 3.96 -73.46
C ILE A 673 15.57 2.75 -74.17
N VAL A 674 16.88 2.77 -74.46
CA VAL A 674 17.61 1.63 -75.03
C VAL A 674 17.52 0.41 -74.12
N LYS A 675 17.77 0.58 -72.82
CA LYS A 675 17.70 -0.48 -71.82
C LYS A 675 16.30 -1.09 -71.73
N TYR A 676 15.26 -0.25 -71.82
CA TYR A 676 13.88 -0.73 -71.85
C TYR A 676 13.58 -1.54 -73.12
N ILE A 677 13.90 -1.02 -74.30
CA ILE A 677 13.66 -1.70 -75.59
C ILE A 677 14.34 -3.08 -75.63
N GLN A 678 15.56 -3.17 -75.13
CA GLN A 678 16.33 -4.43 -75.09
C GLN A 678 15.68 -5.50 -74.19
N THR A 679 15.03 -5.07 -73.11
CA THR A 679 14.39 -5.95 -72.12
C THR A 679 12.90 -6.16 -72.38
N TYR A 680 12.33 -5.48 -73.39
CA TYR A 680 10.92 -5.53 -73.70
C TYR A 680 10.45 -6.92 -74.17
N ASN A 681 9.43 -7.45 -73.50
CA ASN A 681 8.79 -8.73 -73.79
C ASN A 681 7.25 -8.68 -73.75
N GLY A 682 6.66 -7.49 -73.59
CA GLY A 682 5.22 -7.30 -73.37
C GLY A 682 4.38 -7.16 -74.65
N ARG A 683 3.08 -6.94 -74.47
CA ARG A 683 2.16 -6.46 -75.52
C ARG A 683 1.91 -4.97 -75.34
N SER A 684 1.94 -4.21 -76.43
CA SER A 684 1.66 -2.77 -76.44
C SER A 684 0.63 -2.44 -77.51
N GLU A 685 -0.14 -1.40 -77.28
CA GLU A 685 -1.09 -0.89 -78.26
C GLU A 685 -0.36 -0.22 -79.43
N SER A 686 -1.00 -0.21 -80.59
CA SER A 686 -0.48 0.41 -81.81
C SER A 686 -0.12 1.89 -81.60
N GLY A 687 -0.95 2.64 -80.88
CA GLY A 687 -0.72 4.05 -80.57
C GLY A 687 0.55 4.29 -79.75
N ASP A 688 0.81 3.47 -78.74
CA ASP A 688 1.99 3.57 -77.86
C ASP A 688 3.30 3.32 -78.62
N ILE A 689 3.28 2.37 -79.55
CA ILE A 689 4.42 2.03 -80.40
C ILE A 689 4.75 3.18 -81.35
N VAL A 690 3.72 3.82 -81.92
CA VAL A 690 3.89 5.01 -82.75
C VAL A 690 4.46 6.17 -81.93
N ALA A 691 3.92 6.40 -80.73
CA ALA A 691 4.40 7.44 -79.82
C ALA A 691 5.88 7.23 -79.43
N LEU A 692 6.30 5.98 -79.22
CA LEU A 692 7.70 5.63 -79.00
C LEU A 692 8.57 6.02 -80.21
N GLY A 693 8.15 5.66 -81.44
CA GLY A 693 8.87 6.02 -82.65
C GLY A 693 9.03 7.54 -82.82
N GLN A 694 7.96 8.29 -82.56
CA GLN A 694 7.97 9.76 -82.59
C GLN A 694 8.89 10.36 -81.52
N LEU A 695 8.89 9.80 -80.31
CA LEU A 695 9.78 10.24 -79.22
C LEU A 695 11.26 10.07 -79.62
N ILE A 696 11.61 8.90 -80.18
CA ILE A 696 12.96 8.60 -80.65
C ILE A 696 13.37 9.57 -81.77
N HIS A 697 12.49 9.79 -82.75
CA HIS A 697 12.73 10.71 -83.86
C HIS A 697 12.99 12.14 -83.37
N ARG A 698 12.09 12.67 -82.54
CA ARG A 698 12.15 14.05 -82.02
C ARG A 698 13.44 14.30 -81.25
N ASN A 699 13.92 13.33 -80.48
CA ASN A 699 15.16 13.45 -79.70
C ASN A 699 16.43 13.03 -80.48
N ARG A 700 16.30 12.61 -81.75
CA ARG A 700 17.39 12.14 -82.61
C ARG A 700 18.23 11.00 -82.02
N TRP A 701 17.56 10.07 -81.33
CA TRP A 701 18.20 8.94 -80.65
C TRP A 701 18.52 7.80 -81.62
N THR A 702 19.76 7.77 -82.14
CA THR A 702 20.20 6.83 -83.16
C THR A 702 20.32 5.40 -82.65
N THR A 703 20.81 5.21 -81.41
CA THR A 703 20.95 3.87 -80.82
C THR A 703 19.58 3.29 -80.47
N ALA A 704 18.65 4.11 -79.95
CA ALA A 704 17.29 3.67 -79.70
C ALA A 704 16.58 3.25 -81.00
N ALA A 705 16.75 4.00 -82.09
CA ALA A 705 16.22 3.66 -83.42
C ALA A 705 16.72 2.28 -83.89
N GLU A 706 18.01 1.97 -83.74
CA GLU A 706 18.56 0.67 -84.09
C GLU A 706 17.99 -0.48 -83.24
N GLN A 707 17.80 -0.24 -81.93
CA GLN A 707 17.20 -1.24 -81.05
C GLN A 707 15.72 -1.49 -81.38
N VAL A 708 14.95 -0.47 -81.79
CA VAL A 708 13.58 -0.65 -82.28
C VAL A 708 13.55 -1.57 -83.50
N VAL A 709 14.47 -1.40 -84.45
CA VAL A 709 14.56 -2.27 -85.63
C VAL A 709 14.86 -3.71 -85.22
N ASN A 710 15.80 -3.92 -84.30
CA ASN A 710 16.11 -5.26 -83.79
C ASN A 710 14.92 -5.88 -83.04
N LEU A 711 14.18 -5.08 -82.25
CA LEU A 711 12.99 -5.52 -81.54
C LEU A 711 11.84 -5.87 -82.50
N ALA A 712 11.64 -5.09 -83.57
CA ALA A 712 10.62 -5.33 -84.58
C ALA A 712 10.79 -6.67 -85.33
N ARG A 713 12.02 -7.22 -85.36
CA ARG A 713 12.28 -8.56 -85.91
C ARG A 713 11.71 -9.65 -85.01
N ARG A 714 11.67 -9.41 -83.70
CA ARG A 714 11.13 -10.34 -82.69
C ARG A 714 9.63 -10.11 -82.47
N ILE A 715 9.19 -8.85 -82.48
CA ILE A 715 7.82 -8.45 -82.15
C ILE A 715 7.27 -7.60 -83.29
N SER A 716 6.46 -8.23 -84.15
CA SER A 716 5.97 -7.63 -85.40
C SER A 716 5.21 -6.31 -85.22
N ALA A 717 4.57 -6.08 -84.07
CA ALA A 717 3.87 -4.83 -83.78
C ALA A 717 4.78 -3.59 -83.82
N PHE A 718 6.06 -3.74 -83.43
CA PHE A 718 7.04 -2.64 -83.43
C PHE A 718 7.43 -2.14 -84.82
N LYS A 719 7.02 -2.84 -85.89
CA LYS A 719 7.14 -2.35 -87.26
C LYS A 719 6.52 -0.96 -87.46
N GLN A 720 5.49 -0.62 -86.66
CA GLN A 720 4.81 0.67 -86.74
C GLN A 720 5.65 1.85 -86.24
N ALA A 721 6.69 1.61 -85.44
CA ALA A 721 7.63 2.66 -85.01
C ALA A 721 8.71 2.97 -86.06
N ILE A 722 9.00 2.01 -86.96
CA ILE A 722 10.08 2.09 -87.95
C ILE A 722 9.99 3.34 -88.86
N PRO A 723 8.82 3.74 -89.39
CA PRO A 723 8.71 4.94 -90.24
C PRO A 723 9.26 6.22 -89.61
N PHE A 724 9.17 6.35 -88.27
CA PHE A 724 9.69 7.49 -87.53
C PHE A 724 11.19 7.37 -87.22
N CYS A 725 11.73 6.15 -87.17
CA CYS A 725 13.12 5.90 -86.83
C CYS A 725 14.05 5.81 -88.05
N ILE A 726 13.52 5.62 -89.25
CA ILE A 726 14.28 5.25 -90.46
C ILE A 726 15.35 6.27 -90.86
N ASP A 727 15.10 7.56 -90.68
CA ASP A 727 16.03 8.63 -91.03
C ASP A 727 17.22 8.68 -90.05
N LEU A 728 17.04 8.22 -88.82
CA LEU A 728 18.08 8.08 -87.80
C LEU A 728 18.99 6.85 -88.00
N LEU A 729 18.60 5.90 -88.86
CA LEU A 729 19.39 4.68 -89.10
C LEU A 729 20.54 4.92 -90.09
N SER A 730 21.61 4.16 -89.91
CA SER A 730 22.69 4.05 -90.89
C SER A 730 22.21 3.45 -92.22
N ARG A 731 22.92 3.72 -93.33
CA ARG A 731 22.57 3.20 -94.67
C ARG A 731 22.40 1.68 -94.69
N TYR A 732 23.33 0.96 -94.05
CA TYR A 732 23.25 -0.49 -93.86
C TYR A 732 21.96 -0.91 -93.12
N ASN A 733 21.64 -0.24 -92.01
CA ASN A 733 20.45 -0.57 -91.22
C ASN A 733 19.13 -0.25 -91.97
N ARG A 734 19.11 0.75 -92.86
CA ARG A 734 17.96 1.01 -93.75
C ARG A 734 17.76 -0.09 -94.77
N VAL A 735 18.84 -0.56 -95.40
CA VAL A 735 18.79 -1.73 -96.30
C VAL A 735 18.36 -2.99 -95.56
N LYS A 736 18.80 -3.15 -94.30
CA LYS A 736 18.39 -4.24 -93.43
C LYS A 736 16.92 -4.19 -93.03
N VAL A 737 16.38 -3.00 -92.75
CA VAL A 737 14.93 -2.79 -92.54
C VAL A 737 14.15 -3.22 -93.77
N TYR A 738 14.59 -2.78 -94.95
CA TYR A 738 13.99 -3.19 -96.22
C TYR A 738 14.00 -4.72 -96.36
N PHE A 739 15.16 -5.35 -96.12
CA PHE A 739 15.31 -6.79 -96.25
C PHE A 739 14.33 -7.58 -95.37
N TYR A 740 14.21 -7.21 -94.09
CA TYR A 740 13.36 -7.94 -93.15
C TYR A 740 11.88 -7.55 -93.22
N PHE A 741 11.56 -6.36 -93.72
CA PHE A 741 10.23 -5.78 -93.61
C PHE A 741 9.74 -5.12 -94.91
N GLY A 742 10.13 -5.65 -96.07
CA GLY A 742 9.91 -5.05 -97.40
C GLY A 742 8.48 -4.57 -97.69
N ASP A 743 7.45 -5.14 -97.06
CA ASP A 743 6.06 -4.67 -97.18
C ASP A 743 5.84 -3.24 -96.63
N LEU A 744 6.74 -2.72 -95.79
CA LEU A 744 6.71 -1.35 -95.23
C LEU A 744 7.14 -0.27 -96.23
N LEU A 745 7.45 -0.64 -97.47
CA LEU A 745 7.94 0.27 -98.51
C LEU A 745 7.09 1.52 -98.72
N GLN A 746 5.77 1.40 -98.60
CA GLN A 746 4.86 2.53 -98.79
C GLN A 746 4.88 3.53 -97.63
N ALA A 747 5.41 3.14 -96.47
CA ALA A 747 5.48 3.96 -95.27
C ALA A 747 6.85 4.61 -95.05
N LEU A 748 7.84 4.32 -95.91
CA LEU A 748 9.15 4.97 -95.86
C LEU A 748 9.01 6.44 -96.32
N PRO A 749 9.64 7.40 -95.63
CA PRO A 749 9.72 8.77 -96.11
C PRO A 749 10.30 8.80 -97.52
N THR A 750 9.74 9.64 -98.40
CA THR A 750 10.21 9.84 -99.78
C THR A 750 11.65 10.33 -99.88
N THR A 751 12.27 10.73 -98.75
CA THR A 751 13.66 11.16 -98.64
C THR A 751 14.65 10.00 -98.52
N VAL A 752 14.20 8.76 -98.29
CA VAL A 752 15.09 7.59 -98.17
C VAL A 752 15.22 6.87 -99.51
N ASP A 753 16.34 7.06 -100.19
CA ASP A 753 16.69 6.32 -101.40
C ASP A 753 17.34 4.97 -101.05
N ILE A 754 16.49 3.95 -100.81
CA ILE A 754 16.94 2.58 -100.51
C ILE A 754 17.84 2.01 -101.61
N ARG A 755 17.61 2.38 -102.88
CA ARG A 755 18.44 1.92 -103.99
C ARG A 755 19.86 2.48 -103.86
N SER A 756 19.99 3.77 -103.56
CA SER A 756 21.31 4.36 -103.30
C SER A 756 21.97 3.80 -102.04
N ASP A 757 21.20 3.55 -100.97
CA ASP A 757 21.70 2.94 -99.74
C ASP A 757 22.18 1.49 -99.98
N TRP A 758 21.51 0.72 -100.85
CA TRP A 758 21.93 -0.63 -101.26
C TRP A 758 23.28 -0.60 -101.97
N TRP A 759 23.43 0.27 -102.98
CA TRP A 759 24.69 0.40 -103.73
C TRP A 759 25.84 0.89 -102.83
N SER A 760 25.54 1.81 -101.91
CA SER A 760 26.51 2.27 -100.91
C SER A 760 26.91 1.14 -99.97
N THR A 761 25.95 0.34 -99.51
CA THR A 761 26.19 -0.79 -98.61
C THR A 761 27.05 -1.86 -99.28
N LEU A 762 26.75 -2.20 -100.55
CA LEU A 762 27.58 -3.11 -101.33
C LEU A 762 29.00 -2.58 -101.52
N LEU A 763 29.14 -1.29 -101.85
CA LEU A 763 30.45 -0.68 -102.05
C LEU A 763 31.29 -0.72 -100.77
N GLU A 764 30.71 -0.37 -99.63
CA GLU A 764 31.42 -0.40 -98.34
C GLU A 764 31.78 -1.84 -97.93
N GLU A 765 30.88 -2.80 -98.11
CA GLU A 765 31.17 -4.21 -97.82
C GLU A 765 32.23 -4.79 -98.76
N ALA A 766 32.18 -4.46 -100.07
CA ALA A 766 33.18 -4.90 -101.04
C ALA A 766 34.56 -4.32 -100.74
N LYS A 767 34.65 -3.05 -100.32
CA LYS A 767 35.91 -2.45 -99.85
C LYS A 767 36.45 -3.15 -98.60
N LEU A 768 35.57 -3.56 -97.69
CA LEU A 768 35.96 -4.21 -96.44
C LEU A 768 36.49 -5.62 -96.67
N VAL A 769 35.80 -6.41 -97.50
CA VAL A 769 36.16 -7.82 -97.77
C VAL A 769 37.28 -7.93 -98.79
N TYR A 770 37.32 -7.02 -99.78
CA TYR A 770 38.27 -7.02 -100.89
C TYR A 770 39.02 -5.68 -100.98
N PRO A 771 39.88 -5.35 -100.01
CA PRO A 771 40.57 -4.06 -99.94
C PRO A 771 41.52 -3.81 -101.12
N ASP A 772 42.09 -4.85 -101.74
CA ASP A 772 42.98 -4.74 -102.90
C ASP A 772 42.22 -4.52 -104.23
N GLY A 773 40.89 -4.52 -104.18
CA GLY A 773 40.01 -4.20 -105.28
C GLY A 773 39.42 -5.42 -106.01
N PRO A 774 38.68 -5.19 -107.10
CA PRO A 774 37.88 -6.20 -107.80
C PRO A 774 38.65 -7.39 -108.38
N ARG A 775 39.97 -7.26 -108.56
CA ARG A 775 40.84 -8.33 -109.07
C ARG A 775 41.34 -9.26 -107.97
N GLN A 776 41.21 -8.86 -106.71
CA GLN A 776 41.52 -9.72 -105.57
C GLN A 776 40.69 -11.00 -105.70
N ASN A 777 41.34 -12.15 -105.54
CA ASN A 777 40.74 -13.48 -105.66
C ASN A 777 39.99 -13.76 -106.98
N GLY A 778 40.25 -13.00 -108.05
CA GLY A 778 39.56 -13.20 -109.33
C GLY A 778 38.07 -12.81 -109.31
N ILE A 779 37.58 -12.11 -108.27
CA ILE A 779 36.15 -11.83 -108.09
C ILE A 779 35.53 -11.19 -109.34
N TRP A 780 36.20 -10.21 -109.95
CA TRP A 780 35.73 -9.56 -111.18
C TRP A 780 35.71 -10.48 -112.39
N SER A 781 36.80 -11.22 -112.65
CA SER A 781 36.91 -12.11 -113.80
C SER A 781 35.89 -13.24 -113.73
N ASP A 782 35.73 -13.82 -112.55
CA ASP A 782 34.90 -15.00 -112.31
C ASP A 782 33.41 -14.65 -112.39
N SER A 783 33.07 -13.38 -112.14
CA SER A 783 31.73 -12.82 -112.34
C SER A 783 31.36 -12.57 -113.82
N GLY A 784 32.26 -12.92 -114.75
CA GLY A 784 32.15 -12.67 -116.19
C GLY A 784 32.77 -11.34 -116.66
N GLY A 785 33.53 -10.67 -115.78
CA GLY A 785 34.18 -9.40 -116.06
C GLY A 785 35.48 -9.58 -116.84
N LYS A 786 35.90 -8.53 -117.55
CA LYS A 786 37.20 -8.50 -118.21
C LYS A 786 38.16 -7.63 -117.41
N ASP A 787 39.23 -8.22 -116.91
CA ASP A 787 40.23 -7.57 -116.04
C ASP A 787 40.83 -6.29 -116.62
N HIS A 788 41.00 -6.19 -117.93
CA HIS A 788 41.56 -4.99 -118.58
C HIS A 788 40.69 -3.74 -118.43
N VAL A 789 39.43 -3.91 -118.02
CA VAL A 789 38.48 -2.82 -117.80
C VAL A 789 38.65 -2.20 -116.40
N VAL A 790 39.28 -2.94 -115.47
CA VAL A 790 39.60 -2.45 -114.13
C VAL A 790 40.74 -1.46 -114.22
N LYS A 791 40.52 -0.23 -113.76
CA LYS A 791 41.55 0.82 -113.78
C LYS A 791 42.65 0.49 -112.78
N VAL A 792 43.79 0.03 -113.29
CA VAL A 792 44.95 -0.35 -112.46
C VAL A 792 45.64 0.88 -111.83
N SER A 793 45.36 2.10 -112.30
CA SER A 793 45.97 3.34 -111.80
C SER A 793 45.32 3.90 -110.51
N VAL A 794 44.27 3.27 -109.98
CA VAL A 794 43.55 3.72 -108.77
C VAL A 794 43.51 2.62 -107.70
N ASN A 795 43.30 3.00 -106.44
CA ASN A 795 43.27 2.05 -105.31
C ASN A 795 42.03 1.14 -105.37
N GLY A 796 42.05 0.01 -104.65
CA GLY A 796 40.99 -1.00 -104.71
C GLY A 796 39.59 -0.48 -104.41
N GLY A 797 39.44 0.49 -103.50
CA GLY A 797 38.16 1.11 -103.20
C GLY A 797 37.63 2.01 -104.32
N GLU A 798 38.52 2.75 -105.00
CA GLU A 798 38.18 3.53 -106.20
C GLU A 798 37.86 2.61 -107.40
N GLN A 799 38.55 1.48 -107.51
CA GLN A 799 38.23 0.44 -108.50
C GLN A 799 36.83 -0.13 -108.26
N TRP A 800 36.48 -0.49 -107.02
CA TRP A 800 35.12 -0.94 -106.67
C TRP A 800 34.07 0.12 -106.95
N ASN A 801 34.34 1.38 -106.62
CA ASN A 801 33.40 2.47 -106.88
C ASN A 801 33.16 2.69 -108.38
N ASP A 802 34.21 2.67 -109.21
CA ASP A 802 34.10 2.81 -110.67
C ASP A 802 33.37 1.62 -111.29
N LEU A 803 33.68 0.39 -110.85
CA LEU A 803 33.04 -0.81 -111.37
C LEU A 803 31.57 -0.93 -110.97
N LEU A 804 31.24 -0.74 -109.69
CA LEU A 804 29.85 -0.79 -109.22
C LEU A 804 29.01 0.36 -109.81
N SER A 805 29.59 1.56 -109.94
CA SER A 805 28.94 2.66 -110.66
C SER A 805 28.72 2.35 -112.14
N GLY A 806 29.68 1.66 -112.77
CA GLY A 806 29.58 1.22 -114.16
C GLY A 806 28.54 0.12 -114.36
N ILE A 807 28.46 -0.87 -113.45
CA ILE A 807 27.39 -1.88 -113.44
C ILE A 807 26.04 -1.19 -113.29
N ARG A 808 25.89 -0.27 -112.32
CA ARG A 808 24.66 0.49 -112.09
C ARG A 808 24.19 1.28 -113.32
N ARG A 809 25.12 1.73 -114.17
CA ARG A 809 24.83 2.46 -115.42
C ARG A 809 24.75 1.56 -116.66
N GLY A 810 24.87 0.25 -116.52
CA GLY A 810 24.87 -0.71 -117.64
C GLY A 810 26.11 -0.65 -118.54
N ARG A 811 27.23 -0.10 -118.05
CA ARG A 811 28.49 0.02 -118.81
C ARG A 811 29.19 -1.33 -119.03
N PHE A 812 28.96 -2.28 -118.15
CA PHE A 812 29.64 -3.57 -118.17
C PHE A 812 28.66 -4.71 -118.38
N SER A 813 29.11 -5.79 -119.06
CA SER A 813 28.32 -7.00 -119.29
C SER A 813 28.14 -7.85 -118.03
N VAL A 814 28.91 -7.58 -116.97
CA VAL A 814 28.77 -8.22 -115.66
C VAL A 814 27.47 -7.78 -115.03
N SER A 815 26.59 -8.73 -114.74
CA SER A 815 25.39 -8.46 -113.95
C SER A 815 25.74 -8.32 -112.47
N ILE A 816 24.96 -7.53 -111.75
CA ILE A 816 25.15 -7.40 -110.30
C ILE A 816 24.89 -8.73 -109.57
N ASP A 817 24.02 -9.58 -110.11
CA ASP A 817 23.70 -10.91 -109.59
C ASP A 817 24.89 -11.87 -109.74
N SER A 818 25.55 -11.87 -110.90
CA SER A 818 26.74 -12.69 -111.11
C SER A 818 27.89 -12.23 -110.21
N LEU A 819 28.04 -10.92 -110.00
CA LEU A 819 29.04 -10.37 -109.09
C LEU A 819 28.79 -10.78 -107.63
N LEU A 820 27.57 -10.62 -107.14
CA LEU A 820 27.23 -11.04 -105.78
C LEU A 820 27.31 -12.55 -105.58
N ALA A 821 26.96 -13.36 -106.58
CA ALA A 821 27.08 -14.81 -106.50
C ALA A 821 28.53 -15.24 -106.25
N VAL A 822 29.48 -14.66 -106.99
CA VAL A 822 30.91 -14.93 -106.81
C VAL A 822 31.44 -14.41 -105.47
N MET A 823 31.02 -13.21 -105.05
CA MET A 823 31.39 -12.67 -103.72
C MET A 823 30.87 -13.56 -102.57
N ILE A 824 29.68 -14.16 -102.72
CA ILE A 824 29.13 -15.08 -101.71
C ILE A 824 29.84 -16.44 -101.75
N GLU A 825 30.24 -16.92 -102.93
CA GLU A 825 31.01 -18.16 -103.07
C GLU A 825 32.40 -18.05 -102.42
N ASP A 826 33.09 -16.94 -102.66
CA ASP A 826 34.41 -16.67 -102.06
C ASP A 826 34.30 -16.36 -100.55
N SER A 827 33.26 -15.63 -100.13
CA SER A 827 33.01 -15.27 -98.72
C SER A 827 31.66 -15.79 -98.20
N PRO A 828 31.49 -17.13 -98.04
CA PRO A 828 30.19 -17.76 -97.74
C PRO A 828 29.66 -17.48 -96.33
N ARG A 829 30.47 -16.89 -95.45
CA ARG A 829 30.07 -16.46 -94.10
C ARG A 829 29.66 -14.97 -94.04
N ASN A 830 29.77 -14.22 -95.14
CA ASN A 830 29.38 -12.82 -95.17
C ASN A 830 27.87 -12.67 -95.33
N GLU A 831 27.18 -12.34 -94.24
CA GLU A 831 25.73 -12.17 -94.23
C GLU A 831 25.27 -10.88 -94.93
N THR A 832 26.13 -9.86 -95.06
CA THR A 832 25.80 -8.63 -95.80
C THR A 832 25.65 -8.92 -97.28
N PHE A 833 26.56 -9.67 -97.91
CA PHE A 833 26.44 -10.02 -99.32
C PHE A 833 25.20 -10.89 -99.59
N LYS A 834 24.90 -11.87 -98.73
CA LYS A 834 23.66 -12.68 -98.83
C LYS A 834 22.40 -11.82 -98.74
N MET A 835 22.37 -10.88 -97.78
CA MET A 835 21.27 -9.91 -97.63
C MET A 835 21.11 -9.04 -98.88
N LEU A 836 22.22 -8.52 -99.42
CA LEU A 836 22.22 -7.70 -100.63
C LEU A 836 21.73 -8.50 -101.84
N GLN A 837 22.14 -9.76 -101.99
CA GLN A 837 21.69 -10.63 -103.08
C GLN A 837 20.17 -10.89 -103.01
N GLN A 838 19.62 -11.08 -101.82
CA GLN A 838 18.17 -11.27 -101.64
C GLN A 838 17.36 -9.98 -101.84
N THR A 839 17.98 -8.80 -101.76
CA THR A 839 17.33 -7.48 -101.95
C THR A 839 17.60 -6.83 -103.31
N ILE A 840 18.36 -7.51 -104.17
CA ILE A 840 18.90 -7.01 -105.45
C ILE A 840 17.84 -6.54 -106.44
N SER A 841 16.62 -7.08 -106.36
CA SER A 841 15.49 -6.69 -107.20
C SER A 841 15.12 -5.21 -107.09
N ASN A 842 15.46 -4.54 -105.98
CA ASN A 842 15.21 -3.10 -105.79
C ASN A 842 16.41 -2.22 -106.17
N ALA A 843 17.59 -2.84 -106.24
CA ALA A 843 18.80 -2.18 -106.72
C ALA A 843 18.75 -1.95 -108.25
N ARG A 844 18.06 -2.87 -108.95
CA ARG A 844 17.59 -2.75 -110.35
C ARG A 844 16.42 -1.76 -110.43
#